data_AF-A0A545UXX0-F1
#
_entry.id   AF-A0A545UXX0-F1
#
_cell.length_a   1.000
_cell.length_b   1.000
_cell.length_c   1.000
_cell.angle_alpha   90.00
_cell.angle_beta   90.00
_cell.angle_gamma   90.00
#
_symmetry.space_group_name_H-M   'P 1'
#
loop_
_entity.id
_entity.type
_entity.pdbx_description
1 polymer ?
#
loop_
_entity_poly.entity_id
_entity_poly.type
_entity_poly.pdbx_seq_one_letter_code
_entity_poly.pdbx_strand_id
1 'polypeptide(L)'
;MKLSVSALVLSLLASANAAKGPINRVPDAEWDHILHGSDILSRRSVDNAKTDGYLADYTLRSRIVDPSSLKVDSVKQLSGYIDDNANDKHLFFWFFESRNDPAKDPVVLWLNGGPGCSSMIGLFTELGPATIPTPDLKPKRNPYAWNNNASVIFVDQPVNTGFSYSGSNDGTSVASAKDLYSLLTFFFQQYPQYAKQDFHISGESYAGHYIPVTAAEILSHANRNINLKSILVGNGLTEPLTQYKYYRPMACGEGGYPAVLGQQDCRSMDNALPECQKRIQNCYQTESASTCQSATNYCNSNVLSVYQRSGRNVYDIRKGTNEGDTSYVDQFLGSKNTMKIIGAEHNWSECDGGVYQAFARTGDWMKPIYRVVPDLLAKIPVLIYAGDADYICNWLGNRAWTKALEWPGKAAFNKAPEQPLKLGGSGKEYGKVTHSGNFNFMQIYQAGHMVPEDQPEHSLDFFNRWIAGVVPDVFYLAAGLLPNLDVDLLRITQHFWVGDTLDGGASVYMQHLNGASQPIPRWRKSHGEVNGLLDSDWPPQASCQERAANGSSLDRVRIQCLCRGVDFTLRRGDGDFSKLKAQDKLPGWVNPATLKPIAAYDACDSCRFMVGVPIMHWTFAKFAQFGFAEESRDDGAFPIDTLDLKAAVKANKDSRFGTLTFYESSPDVQRYYCSRCSASVFYAVDELSDQIDISMGLVHAAEGSRAESWVEWEWGGLGHKDNTIGGWREAFGKAIQAESEIWRIAKGLPKGHRFP
;
A
#
# COMPACT_ATOMS: atom_id res chain seq x y z
N MET A 1 -0.17 50.33 -1.50
CA MET A 1 -0.57 49.71 -2.78
C MET A 1 -1.56 48.59 -2.49
N LYS A 2 -2.78 48.66 -3.05
CA LYS A 2 -3.76 47.56 -2.98
C LYS A 2 -3.41 46.56 -4.09
N LEU A 3 -2.65 45.52 -3.76
CA LEU A 3 -2.42 44.39 -4.68
C LEU A 3 -3.70 43.52 -4.64
N SER A 4 -4.32 43.28 -5.80
CA SER A 4 -5.41 42.30 -5.90
C SER A 4 -4.82 40.88 -5.86
N VAL A 5 -5.62 39.85 -5.59
CA VAL A 5 -5.11 38.47 -5.68
C VAL A 5 -4.81 38.03 -7.10
N SER A 6 -5.34 38.73 -8.12
CA SER A 6 -4.77 38.63 -9.46
C SER A 6 -3.28 38.97 -9.43
N ALA A 7 -2.83 39.96 -8.66
CA ALA A 7 -1.42 40.23 -8.46
C ALA A 7 -0.73 39.27 -7.48
N LEU A 8 -1.41 38.65 -6.51
CA LEU A 8 -0.82 37.60 -5.63
C LEU A 8 -0.49 36.35 -6.44
N VAL A 9 -1.50 35.79 -7.13
CA VAL A 9 -1.33 34.63 -7.99
C VAL A 9 -0.46 35.02 -9.19
N LEU A 10 -0.67 36.15 -9.89
CA LEU A 10 0.27 36.56 -10.96
C LEU A 10 1.69 36.90 -10.48
N SER A 11 1.91 37.35 -9.24
CA SER A 11 3.28 37.59 -8.71
C SER A 11 3.99 36.30 -8.33
N LEU A 12 3.25 35.25 -7.97
CA LEU A 12 3.75 33.89 -7.73
C LEU A 12 3.84 33.09 -9.04
N LEU A 13 3.03 33.43 -10.06
CA LEU A 13 3.13 32.99 -11.45
C LEU A 13 4.17 33.81 -12.26
N ALA A 14 4.88 34.75 -11.65
CA ALA A 14 5.80 35.64 -12.36
C ALA A 14 7.05 34.91 -12.87
N SER A 15 7.29 33.68 -12.42
CA SER A 15 8.10 32.70 -13.10
C SER A 15 7.25 31.97 -14.15
N ALA A 16 7.59 32.20 -15.43
CA ALA A 16 7.08 31.50 -16.61
C ALA A 16 5.81 32.04 -17.31
N ASN A 17 5.76 33.36 -17.58
CA ASN A 17 5.12 33.80 -18.83
C ASN A 17 6.09 33.57 -20.00
N ALA A 18 6.37 32.31 -20.32
CA ALA A 18 6.98 31.98 -21.61
C ALA A 18 5.98 32.40 -22.69
N ALA A 19 6.42 33.18 -23.69
CA ALA A 19 5.56 33.52 -24.81
C ALA A 19 5.03 32.22 -25.45
N LYS A 20 3.70 32.11 -25.62
CA LYS A 20 3.07 30.96 -26.30
C LYS A 20 3.75 30.78 -27.64
N GLY A 21 4.50 29.68 -27.77
CA GLY A 21 5.21 29.34 -28.99
C GLY A 21 4.23 28.96 -30.10
N PRO A 22 4.70 28.84 -31.35
CA PRO A 22 3.85 28.33 -32.42
C PRO A 22 3.36 26.91 -32.06
N ILE A 23 2.08 26.65 -32.30
CA ILE A 23 1.50 25.30 -32.21
C ILE A 23 2.10 24.48 -33.36
N ASN A 24 2.77 23.38 -33.02
CA ASN A 24 3.34 22.44 -33.98
C ASN A 24 2.55 21.14 -33.89
N ARG A 25 1.40 21.10 -34.58
CA ARG A 25 0.55 19.90 -34.59
C ARG A 25 1.32 18.72 -35.18
N VAL A 26 1.43 17.65 -34.42
CA VAL A 26 2.08 16.42 -34.82
C VAL A 26 1.15 15.67 -35.79
N PRO A 27 1.64 15.26 -36.98
CA PRO A 27 0.82 14.58 -37.98
C PRO A 27 0.13 13.33 -37.42
N ASP A 28 -1.10 13.07 -37.85
CA ASP A 28 -1.90 11.91 -37.42
C ASP A 28 -1.15 10.58 -37.60
N ALA A 29 -0.32 10.46 -38.65
CA ALA A 29 0.50 9.28 -38.93
C ALA A 29 1.62 9.00 -37.90
N GLU A 30 1.93 9.95 -37.01
CA GLU A 30 2.91 9.78 -35.92
C GLU A 30 2.27 9.32 -34.61
N TRP A 31 0.94 9.14 -34.56
CA TRP A 31 0.24 8.62 -33.40
C TRP A 31 -0.01 7.12 -33.56
N ASP A 32 0.26 6.34 -32.51
CA ASP A 32 0.05 4.88 -32.54
C ASP A 32 -1.43 4.52 -32.57
N HIS A 33 -2.27 5.34 -31.94
CA HIS A 33 -3.71 5.16 -31.93
C HIS A 33 -4.45 6.49 -32.09
N ILE A 34 -5.47 6.46 -32.96
CA ILE A 34 -6.46 7.52 -33.12
C ILE A 34 -7.84 6.89 -32.98
N LEU A 35 -8.66 7.42 -32.07
CA LEU A 35 -10.02 6.94 -31.81
C LEU A 35 -11.00 8.10 -31.92
N HIS A 36 -11.94 8.02 -32.86
CA HIS A 36 -12.95 9.05 -33.07
C HIS A 36 -14.22 8.76 -32.26
N GLY A 37 -14.89 9.82 -31.82
CA GLY A 37 -16.11 9.71 -31.01
C GLY A 37 -17.29 9.07 -31.71
N SER A 38 -17.37 9.24 -33.03
CA SER A 38 -18.34 8.53 -33.89
C SER A 38 -18.24 7.01 -33.74
N ASP A 39 -17.04 6.47 -33.56
CA ASP A 39 -16.81 5.03 -33.37
C ASP A 39 -17.27 4.53 -31.99
N ILE A 40 -17.22 5.40 -30.97
CA ILE A 40 -17.69 5.10 -29.61
C ILE A 40 -19.22 5.12 -29.56
N LEU A 41 -19.85 6.13 -30.16
CA LEU A 41 -21.30 6.31 -30.09
C LEU A 41 -22.08 5.26 -30.91
N SER A 42 -21.52 4.78 -32.03
CA SER A 42 -22.12 3.70 -32.82
C SER A 42 -22.31 2.38 -32.05
N ARG A 43 -21.62 2.23 -30.91
CA ARG A 43 -21.66 1.05 -30.04
C ARG A 43 -22.52 1.24 -28.78
N ARG A 44 -23.11 2.43 -28.55
CA ARG A 44 -23.99 2.73 -27.39
C ARG A 44 -25.47 2.78 -27.83
N SER A 45 -26.40 2.38 -26.95
CA SER A 45 -27.85 2.33 -27.26
C SER A 45 -28.48 3.70 -27.48
N VAL A 46 -29.56 3.74 -28.29
CA VAL A 46 -30.26 4.94 -28.77
C VAL A 46 -30.79 5.85 -27.64
N ASP A 47 -31.15 5.30 -26.48
CA ASP A 47 -31.69 6.08 -25.35
C ASP A 47 -30.68 7.06 -24.71
N ASN A 48 -29.37 6.92 -24.99
CA ASN A 48 -28.30 7.74 -24.38
C ASN A 48 -27.81 8.89 -25.25
N ALA A 49 -28.36 9.06 -26.46
CA ALA A 49 -27.92 10.11 -27.39
C ALA A 49 -28.05 11.55 -26.82
N LYS A 50 -28.83 11.74 -25.75
CA LYS A 50 -29.03 13.04 -25.10
C LYS A 50 -27.93 13.46 -24.12
N THR A 51 -27.27 12.53 -23.42
CA THR A 51 -26.23 12.86 -22.42
C THR A 51 -24.82 12.72 -22.98
N ASP A 52 -24.59 11.74 -23.86
CA ASP A 52 -23.27 11.43 -24.43
C ASP A 52 -23.08 11.99 -25.84
N GLY A 53 -24.09 12.62 -26.44
CA GLY A 53 -24.06 13.01 -27.85
C GLY A 53 -22.89 13.92 -28.23
N TYR A 54 -22.42 14.74 -27.29
CA TYR A 54 -21.28 15.64 -27.49
C TYR A 54 -19.93 14.89 -27.64
N LEU A 55 -19.85 13.62 -27.21
CA LEU A 55 -18.65 12.80 -27.41
C LEU A 55 -18.35 12.56 -28.89
N ALA A 56 -19.32 12.74 -29.80
CA ALA A 56 -19.15 12.58 -31.24
C ALA A 56 -18.02 13.48 -31.80
N ASP A 57 -17.86 14.65 -31.19
CA ASP A 57 -16.93 15.68 -31.64
C ASP A 57 -15.51 15.47 -31.10
N TYR A 58 -15.31 14.49 -30.21
CA TYR A 58 -14.03 14.22 -29.58
C TYR A 58 -13.20 13.19 -30.37
N THR A 59 -11.88 13.36 -30.37
CA THR A 59 -10.92 12.39 -30.91
C THR A 59 -9.79 12.20 -29.90
N LEU A 60 -9.44 10.94 -29.59
CA LEU A 60 -8.24 10.63 -28.82
C LEU A 60 -7.10 10.34 -29.77
N ARG A 61 -5.96 11.01 -29.58
CA ARG A 61 -4.67 10.70 -30.21
C ARG A 61 -3.70 10.29 -29.12
N SER A 62 -3.09 9.12 -29.24
CA SER A 62 -2.20 8.59 -28.22
C SER A 62 -1.03 7.83 -28.82
N ARG A 63 0.11 7.88 -28.13
CA ARG A 63 1.35 7.20 -28.49
C ARG A 63 1.96 6.48 -27.30
N ILE A 64 2.75 5.46 -27.60
CA ILE A 64 3.62 4.78 -26.65
C ILE A 64 4.91 5.59 -26.54
N VAL A 65 5.26 5.96 -25.32
CA VAL A 65 6.53 6.62 -25.02
C VAL A 65 7.53 5.54 -24.61
N ASP A 66 8.58 5.35 -25.40
CA ASP A 66 9.66 4.41 -25.06
C ASP A 66 10.34 4.82 -23.74
N PRO A 67 10.26 4.00 -22.68
CA PRO A 67 10.83 4.32 -21.38
C PRO A 67 12.34 4.58 -21.43
N SER A 68 13.05 3.98 -22.38
CA SER A 68 14.51 4.13 -22.53
C SER A 68 14.93 5.52 -23.05
N SER A 69 14.01 6.22 -23.72
CA SER A 69 14.28 7.49 -24.41
C SER A 69 14.47 8.65 -23.43
N LEU A 70 13.52 8.84 -22.49
CA LEU A 70 13.62 9.88 -21.46
C LEU A 70 14.12 9.36 -20.12
N LYS A 71 14.00 8.06 -19.85
CA LYS A 71 14.41 7.42 -18.57
C LYS A 71 13.72 8.01 -17.33
N VAL A 72 12.49 8.51 -17.51
CA VAL A 72 11.63 8.99 -16.42
C VAL A 72 11.19 7.82 -15.52
N ASP A 73 10.91 6.66 -16.12
CA ASP A 73 10.68 5.38 -15.44
C ASP A 73 11.05 4.24 -16.40
N SER A 74 11.03 2.99 -15.93
CA SER A 74 11.15 1.76 -16.73
C SER A 74 9.80 1.16 -17.13
N VAL A 75 8.70 1.63 -16.55
CA VAL A 75 7.34 1.14 -16.86
C VAL A 75 6.85 1.67 -18.21
N LYS A 76 5.84 1.01 -18.79
CA LYS A 76 5.16 1.49 -19.99
C LYS A 76 4.56 2.87 -19.75
N GLN A 77 4.73 3.73 -20.74
CA GLN A 77 4.27 5.11 -20.73
C GLN A 77 3.42 5.39 -21.96
N LEU A 78 2.38 6.19 -21.78
CA LEU A 78 1.52 6.66 -22.87
C LEU A 78 1.39 8.18 -22.76
N SER A 79 1.40 8.88 -23.88
CA SER A 79 1.08 10.31 -23.91
C SER A 79 0.22 10.64 -25.10
N GLY A 80 -0.42 11.80 -25.06
CA GLY A 80 -1.15 12.32 -26.21
C GLY A 80 -2.21 13.33 -25.83
N TYR A 81 -3.22 13.44 -26.69
CA TYR A 81 -4.25 14.46 -26.62
C TYR A 81 -5.64 13.87 -26.72
N ILE A 82 -6.58 14.43 -25.98
CA ILE A 82 -8.00 14.40 -26.35
C ILE A 82 -8.34 15.74 -27.03
N ASP A 83 -8.92 15.66 -28.22
CA ASP A 83 -9.25 16.78 -29.07
C ASP A 83 -10.77 16.96 -29.14
N ASP A 84 -11.31 18.07 -28.64
CA ASP A 84 -12.67 18.54 -28.93
C ASP A 84 -12.63 19.32 -30.25
N ASN A 85 -12.97 18.65 -31.35
CA ASN A 85 -12.85 19.21 -32.69
C ASN A 85 -13.90 20.29 -32.97
N ALA A 86 -15.00 20.31 -32.22
CA ALA A 86 -16.05 21.32 -32.37
C ALA A 86 -15.64 22.65 -31.71
N ASN A 87 -14.88 22.60 -30.62
CA ASN A 87 -14.49 23.79 -29.84
C ASN A 87 -12.99 24.11 -29.87
N ASP A 88 -12.20 23.43 -30.69
CA ASP A 88 -10.74 23.64 -30.82
C ASP A 88 -10.01 23.48 -29.49
N LYS A 89 -10.29 22.41 -28.73
CA LYS A 89 -9.62 22.14 -27.45
C LYS A 89 -8.78 20.89 -27.53
N HIS A 90 -7.56 20.96 -27.01
CA HIS A 90 -6.61 19.86 -27.04
C HIS A 90 -6.02 19.67 -25.64
N LEU A 91 -6.48 18.66 -24.89
CA LEU A 91 -5.94 18.36 -23.56
C LEU A 91 -4.87 17.29 -23.61
N PHE A 92 -3.67 17.64 -23.16
CA PHE A 92 -2.53 16.75 -23.05
C PHE A 92 -2.63 15.85 -21.80
N PHE A 93 -2.21 14.58 -21.95
CA PHE A 93 -2.02 13.67 -20.83
C PHE A 93 -0.69 12.92 -20.94
N TRP A 94 -0.17 12.49 -19.78
CA TRP A 94 0.92 11.54 -19.67
C TRP A 94 0.58 10.48 -18.61
N PHE A 95 0.57 9.22 -19.03
CA PHE A 95 0.22 8.05 -18.23
C PHE A 95 1.43 7.15 -17.99
N PHE A 96 1.53 6.61 -16.78
CA PHE A 96 2.55 5.67 -16.34
C PHE A 96 1.87 4.44 -15.74
N GLU A 97 2.26 3.24 -16.18
CA GLU A 97 1.80 2.00 -15.54
C GLU A 97 2.31 1.86 -14.09
N SER A 98 1.61 1.05 -13.30
CA SER A 98 2.11 0.61 -12.00
C SER A 98 3.45 -0.12 -12.14
N ARG A 99 4.39 0.18 -11.24
CA ARG A 99 5.66 -0.55 -11.08
C ARG A 99 5.48 -1.95 -10.48
N ASN A 100 4.32 -2.23 -9.89
CA ASN A 100 4.01 -3.51 -9.27
C ASN A 100 3.29 -4.46 -10.25
N ASP A 101 1.96 -4.45 -10.30
CA ASP A 101 1.17 -5.29 -11.22
C ASP A 101 0.17 -4.42 -11.98
N PRO A 102 0.55 -3.82 -13.12
CA PRO A 102 -0.33 -2.93 -13.88
C PRO A 102 -1.56 -3.62 -14.48
N ALA A 103 -1.68 -4.96 -14.39
CA ALA A 103 -2.89 -5.69 -14.77
C ALA A 103 -3.91 -5.80 -13.63
N LYS A 104 -3.52 -5.52 -12.37
CA LYS A 104 -4.39 -5.63 -11.19
C LYS A 104 -4.50 -4.35 -10.38
N ASP A 105 -3.41 -3.58 -10.32
CA ASP A 105 -3.34 -2.35 -9.55
C ASP A 105 -4.32 -1.29 -10.10
N PRO A 106 -4.85 -0.41 -9.23
CA PRO A 106 -5.83 0.60 -9.65
C PRO A 106 -5.23 1.66 -10.57
N VAL A 107 -6.11 2.38 -11.26
CA VAL A 107 -5.76 3.54 -12.08
C VAL A 107 -6.13 4.81 -11.32
N VAL A 108 -5.24 5.80 -11.31
CA VAL A 108 -5.45 7.06 -10.59
C VAL A 108 -5.23 8.24 -11.53
N LEU A 109 -6.23 9.11 -11.63
CA LEU A 109 -6.09 10.42 -12.24
C LEU A 109 -5.48 11.39 -11.22
N TRP A 110 -4.44 12.13 -11.60
CA TRP A 110 -3.88 13.23 -10.83
C TRP A 110 -4.12 14.56 -11.54
N LEU A 111 -4.59 15.56 -10.77
CA LEU A 111 -4.85 16.92 -11.21
C LEU A 111 -4.19 17.94 -10.27
N ASN A 112 -3.26 18.74 -10.77
CA ASN A 112 -2.84 19.96 -10.07
C ASN A 112 -3.92 21.07 -10.21
N GLY A 113 -3.74 22.15 -9.45
CA GLY A 113 -4.71 23.25 -9.31
C GLY A 113 -4.43 24.49 -10.16
N GLY A 114 -4.16 25.61 -9.48
CA GLY A 114 -3.99 26.95 -10.09
C GLY A 114 -5.15 27.91 -9.75
N PRO A 115 -6.25 27.95 -10.53
CA PRO A 115 -6.54 27.20 -11.76
C PRO A 115 -5.58 27.56 -12.90
N GLY A 116 -5.25 26.57 -13.73
CA GLY A 116 -4.40 26.74 -14.91
C GLY A 116 -2.96 26.30 -14.72
N CYS A 117 -2.65 25.49 -13.71
CA CYS A 117 -1.32 24.92 -13.46
C CYS A 117 -1.23 23.48 -13.95
N SER A 118 -0.12 23.16 -14.60
CA SER A 118 0.18 21.89 -15.25
C SER A 118 0.25 20.74 -14.25
N SER A 119 -0.33 19.59 -14.59
CA SER A 119 -0.19 18.36 -13.79
C SER A 119 1.18 17.71 -13.94
N MET A 120 1.99 18.18 -14.90
CA MET A 120 3.40 17.78 -14.97
C MET A 120 4.23 18.29 -13.77
N ILE A 121 3.70 19.24 -12.98
CA ILE A 121 4.29 19.64 -11.69
C ILE A 121 4.27 18.44 -10.75
N GLY A 122 3.08 17.91 -10.45
CA GLY A 122 2.96 16.74 -9.58
C GLY A 122 3.69 15.50 -10.09
N LEU A 123 3.83 15.37 -11.42
CA LEU A 123 4.62 14.31 -12.04
C LEU A 123 6.12 14.40 -11.69
N PHE A 124 6.71 15.60 -11.62
CA PHE A 124 8.16 15.76 -11.49
C PHE A 124 8.65 16.41 -10.20
N THR A 125 7.76 16.98 -9.37
CA THR A 125 8.13 17.62 -8.10
C THR A 125 7.48 16.97 -6.89
N GLU A 126 6.42 16.19 -7.07
CA GLU A 126 5.63 15.66 -5.94
C GLU A 126 5.64 14.13 -5.87
N LEU A 127 4.82 13.46 -6.70
CA LEU A 127 4.44 12.06 -6.52
C LEU A 127 4.69 11.18 -7.73
N GLY A 128 5.14 11.75 -8.85
CA GLY A 128 5.47 10.97 -10.02
C GLY A 128 6.80 10.21 -9.90
N PRO A 129 7.16 9.46 -10.95
CA PRO A 129 8.18 8.42 -10.93
C PRO A 129 9.61 8.95 -10.80
N ALA A 130 9.87 10.21 -11.13
CA ALA A 130 11.18 10.83 -11.09
C ALA A 130 11.10 12.35 -10.88
N THR A 131 12.18 12.93 -10.37
CA THR A 131 12.38 14.39 -10.27
C THR A 131 13.50 14.85 -11.22
N ILE A 132 13.60 16.15 -11.48
CA ILE A 132 14.69 16.74 -12.29
C ILE A 132 15.54 17.69 -11.41
N PRO A 133 16.47 17.16 -10.59
CA PRO A 133 17.15 17.94 -9.56
C PRO A 133 18.40 18.69 -10.07
N THR A 134 18.87 18.41 -11.29
CA THR A 134 20.18 18.87 -11.78
C THR A 134 20.08 19.52 -13.17
N PRO A 135 20.99 20.48 -13.49
CA PRO A 135 20.98 21.20 -14.77
C PRO A 135 21.32 20.35 -15.99
N ASP A 136 21.78 19.11 -15.79
CA ASP A 136 21.98 18.14 -16.88
C ASP A 136 20.67 17.49 -17.34
N LEU A 137 19.53 17.91 -16.76
CA LEU A 137 18.17 17.52 -17.11
C LEU A 137 17.92 16.01 -17.06
N LYS A 138 18.66 15.29 -16.21
CA LYS A 138 18.49 13.85 -16.04
C LYS A 138 17.43 13.53 -15.00
N PRO A 139 16.44 12.69 -15.32
CA PRO A 139 15.50 12.21 -14.33
C PRO A 139 16.19 11.41 -13.22
N LYS A 140 15.84 11.70 -11.98
CA LYS A 140 16.23 10.95 -10.79
C LYS A 140 15.01 10.22 -10.25
N ARG A 141 15.09 8.89 -10.17
CA ARG A 141 14.01 8.04 -9.68
C ARG A 141 13.50 8.50 -8.31
N ASN A 142 12.19 8.67 -8.20
CA ASN A 142 11.47 8.89 -6.94
C ASN A 142 11.12 7.52 -6.33
N PRO A 143 11.69 7.15 -5.17
CA PRO A 143 11.36 5.89 -4.51
C PRO A 143 9.95 5.87 -3.91
N TYR A 144 9.33 7.04 -3.70
CA TYR A 144 8.02 7.19 -3.08
C TYR A 144 6.92 7.55 -4.08
N ALA A 145 7.16 7.28 -5.36
CA ALA A 145 6.20 7.58 -6.41
C ALA A 145 4.88 6.83 -6.20
N TRP A 146 3.74 7.49 -6.44
CA TRP A 146 2.42 6.86 -6.34
C TRP A 146 2.24 5.75 -7.38
N ASN A 147 2.99 5.79 -8.49
CA ASN A 147 2.98 4.69 -9.45
C ASN A 147 3.71 3.42 -8.97
N ASN A 148 4.17 3.36 -7.72
CA ASN A 148 4.68 2.12 -7.14
C ASN A 148 3.59 1.03 -7.04
N ASN A 149 2.33 1.41 -6.84
CA ASN A 149 1.21 0.47 -6.62
C ASN A 149 -0.09 0.89 -7.33
N ALA A 150 0.01 1.78 -8.31
CA ALA A 150 -1.10 2.24 -9.14
C ALA A 150 -0.59 2.66 -10.52
N SER A 151 -1.42 2.56 -11.55
CA SER A 151 -1.14 3.27 -12.80
C SER A 151 -1.65 4.71 -12.69
N VAL A 152 -0.87 5.71 -13.06
CA VAL A 152 -1.21 7.12 -12.83
C VAL A 152 -1.31 7.88 -14.15
N ILE A 153 -2.41 8.62 -14.36
CA ILE A 153 -2.60 9.56 -15.47
C ILE A 153 -2.52 10.99 -14.96
N PHE A 154 -1.59 11.76 -15.51
CA PHE A 154 -1.43 13.19 -15.25
C PHE A 154 -2.02 13.96 -16.43
N VAL A 155 -2.95 14.88 -16.17
CA VAL A 155 -3.65 15.62 -17.22
C VAL A 155 -3.44 17.12 -17.06
N ASP A 156 -2.95 17.76 -18.11
CA ASP A 156 -2.89 19.22 -18.16
C ASP A 156 -4.28 19.76 -18.49
N GLN A 157 -4.95 20.30 -17.47
CA GLN A 157 -6.29 20.85 -17.60
C GLN A 157 -6.44 22.06 -16.68
N PRO A 158 -7.29 23.04 -17.02
CA PRO A 158 -8.13 23.14 -18.22
C PRO A 158 -7.31 23.39 -19.50
N VAL A 159 -7.97 23.49 -20.66
CA VAL A 159 -7.34 23.88 -21.94
C VAL A 159 -6.44 25.12 -21.76
N ASN A 160 -5.32 25.18 -22.51
CA ASN A 160 -4.25 26.19 -22.39
C ASN A 160 -3.36 26.08 -21.14
N THR A 161 -3.54 25.05 -20.30
CA THR A 161 -2.64 24.72 -19.21
C THR A 161 -1.50 23.82 -19.69
N GLY A 162 -0.25 24.08 -19.31
CA GLY A 162 0.88 23.21 -19.65
C GLY A 162 1.04 22.96 -21.15
N PHE A 163 0.96 21.69 -21.56
CA PHE A 163 0.99 21.27 -22.97
C PHE A 163 -0.37 21.30 -23.69
N SER A 164 -1.45 21.49 -22.95
CA SER A 164 -2.80 21.62 -23.51
C SER A 164 -2.98 22.98 -24.16
N TYR A 165 -3.76 23.07 -25.23
CA TYR A 165 -3.92 24.31 -26.00
C TYR A 165 -5.30 24.46 -26.67
N SER A 166 -5.65 25.70 -27.00
CA SER A 166 -6.84 26.10 -27.77
C SER A 166 -6.73 27.57 -28.19
N GLY A 167 -7.48 27.99 -29.21
CA GLY A 167 -7.71 29.40 -29.52
C GLY A 167 -8.48 30.18 -28.43
N SER A 168 -9.10 29.52 -27.45
CA SER A 168 -9.87 30.17 -26.37
C SER A 168 -9.63 29.55 -24.99
N ASN A 169 -10.01 30.25 -23.92
CA ASN A 169 -9.92 29.73 -22.56
C ASN A 169 -11.31 29.37 -22.03
N ASP A 170 -11.44 28.17 -21.47
CA ASP A 170 -12.54 27.86 -20.57
C ASP A 170 -12.33 28.53 -19.22
N GLY A 171 -13.43 28.89 -18.56
CA GLY A 171 -13.40 29.60 -17.29
C GLY A 171 -14.13 28.90 -16.15
N THR A 172 -14.54 27.63 -16.25
CA THR A 172 -15.35 27.01 -15.19
C THR A 172 -14.98 25.55 -14.97
N SER A 173 -14.99 25.07 -13.72
CA SER A 173 -14.78 23.66 -13.40
C SER A 173 -15.78 22.71 -14.06
N VAL A 174 -17.01 23.16 -14.33
CA VAL A 174 -18.04 22.36 -15.01
C VAL A 174 -17.68 22.08 -16.47
N ALA A 175 -17.12 23.06 -17.18
CA ALA A 175 -16.63 22.86 -18.53
C ALA A 175 -15.45 21.87 -18.54
N SER A 176 -14.49 22.06 -17.63
CA SER A 176 -13.33 21.18 -17.48
C SER A 176 -13.72 19.74 -17.13
N ALA A 177 -14.76 19.55 -16.32
CA ALA A 177 -15.27 18.21 -15.98
C ALA A 177 -15.76 17.42 -17.20
N LYS A 178 -16.37 18.09 -18.19
CA LYS A 178 -16.81 17.44 -19.43
C LYS A 178 -15.64 17.00 -20.29
N ASP A 179 -14.62 17.83 -20.43
CA ASP A 179 -13.42 17.50 -21.19
C ASP A 179 -12.64 16.34 -20.52
N LEU A 180 -12.56 16.33 -19.19
CA LEU A 180 -11.99 15.24 -18.41
C LEU A 180 -12.80 13.94 -18.54
N TYR A 181 -14.13 14.01 -18.51
CA TYR A 181 -14.98 12.84 -18.74
C TYR A 181 -14.75 12.27 -20.15
N SER A 182 -14.65 13.12 -21.18
CA SER A 182 -14.34 12.70 -22.54
C SER A 182 -12.97 12.03 -22.61
N LEU A 183 -11.93 12.64 -22.03
CA LEU A 183 -10.58 12.06 -21.97
C LEU A 183 -10.61 10.64 -21.41
N LEU A 184 -11.19 10.47 -20.22
CA LEU A 184 -11.22 9.20 -19.52
C LEU A 184 -12.06 8.16 -20.27
N THR A 185 -13.20 8.57 -20.83
CA THR A 185 -14.08 7.69 -21.60
C THR A 185 -13.33 7.12 -22.81
N PHE A 186 -12.63 7.96 -23.56
CA PHE A 186 -11.87 7.53 -24.73
C PHE A 186 -10.63 6.72 -24.32
N PHE A 187 -9.91 7.15 -23.28
CA PHE A 187 -8.73 6.44 -22.78
C PHE A 187 -9.08 4.99 -22.39
N PHE A 188 -10.13 4.79 -21.60
CA PHE A 188 -10.57 3.46 -21.19
C PHE A 188 -11.21 2.65 -22.33
N GLN A 189 -11.69 3.32 -23.39
CA GLN A 189 -12.17 2.63 -24.59
C GLN A 189 -11.01 2.11 -25.45
N GLN A 190 -9.94 2.90 -25.58
CA GLN A 190 -8.73 2.55 -26.33
C GLN A 190 -7.89 1.51 -25.57
N TYR A 191 -7.85 1.61 -24.24
CA TYR A 191 -7.07 0.75 -23.35
C TYR A 191 -7.98 0.01 -22.37
N PRO A 192 -8.80 -0.95 -22.86
CA PRO A 192 -9.82 -1.62 -22.05
C PRO A 192 -9.26 -2.48 -20.92
N GLN A 193 -7.96 -2.83 -20.95
CA GLN A 193 -7.30 -3.50 -19.84
C GLN A 193 -7.33 -2.65 -18.55
N TYR A 194 -7.29 -1.32 -18.67
CA TYR A 194 -7.34 -0.42 -17.51
C TYR A 194 -8.78 -0.09 -17.07
N ALA A 195 -9.75 -0.21 -17.98
CA ALA A 195 -11.16 0.14 -17.73
C ALA A 195 -11.84 -0.73 -16.64
N LYS A 196 -11.32 -1.94 -16.44
CA LYS A 196 -11.85 -2.90 -15.45
C LYS A 196 -11.26 -2.70 -14.06
N GLN A 197 -10.15 -1.98 -13.95
CA GLN A 197 -9.48 -1.73 -12.69
C GLN A 197 -10.26 -0.70 -11.88
N ASP A 198 -10.00 -0.66 -10.57
CA ASP A 198 -10.54 0.39 -9.72
C ASP A 198 -9.95 1.73 -10.15
N PHE A 199 -10.81 2.74 -10.32
CA PHE A 199 -10.40 4.07 -10.76
C PHE A 199 -10.59 5.10 -9.65
N HIS A 200 -9.59 5.93 -9.40
CA HIS A 200 -9.65 7.02 -8.43
C HIS A 200 -9.31 8.35 -9.08
N ILE A 201 -9.90 9.43 -8.58
CA ILE A 201 -9.51 10.79 -8.96
C ILE A 201 -8.84 11.44 -7.76
N SER A 202 -7.67 12.00 -8.00
CA SER A 202 -6.84 12.64 -7.00
C SER A 202 -6.28 13.95 -7.52
N GLY A 203 -5.80 14.79 -6.61
CA GLY A 203 -5.24 16.08 -6.96
C GLY A 203 -5.30 17.03 -5.79
N GLU A 204 -4.86 18.26 -6.04
CA GLU A 204 -4.63 19.22 -4.98
C GLU A 204 -5.08 20.66 -5.28
N SER A 205 -5.16 21.49 -4.25
CA SER A 205 -5.37 22.93 -4.38
C SER A 205 -6.72 23.26 -5.03
N TYR A 206 -6.71 23.97 -6.17
CA TYR A 206 -7.92 24.24 -6.94
C TYR A 206 -8.57 22.98 -7.53
N ALA A 207 -7.89 21.82 -7.53
CA ALA A 207 -8.54 20.54 -7.79
C ALA A 207 -9.60 20.18 -6.76
N GLY A 208 -9.65 20.85 -5.60
CA GLY A 208 -10.81 20.83 -4.72
C GLY A 208 -12.11 21.30 -5.40
N HIS A 209 -12.03 22.16 -6.43
CA HIS A 209 -13.16 22.48 -7.32
C HIS A 209 -13.34 21.44 -8.44
N TYR A 210 -12.26 21.03 -9.09
CA TYR A 210 -12.33 20.13 -10.25
C TYR A 210 -12.83 18.73 -9.91
N ILE A 211 -12.28 18.14 -8.86
CA ILE A 211 -12.44 16.70 -8.56
C ILE A 211 -13.89 16.36 -8.18
N PRO A 212 -14.58 17.08 -7.27
CA PRO A 212 -15.97 16.78 -6.95
C PRO A 212 -16.89 16.92 -8.17
N VAL A 213 -16.69 17.95 -9.00
CA VAL A 213 -17.51 18.18 -10.19
C VAL A 213 -17.23 17.14 -11.27
N THR A 214 -15.97 16.74 -11.47
CA THR A 214 -15.60 15.66 -12.41
C THR A 214 -16.16 14.31 -11.98
N ALA A 215 -16.09 13.99 -10.68
CA ALA A 215 -16.69 12.78 -10.15
C ALA A 215 -18.22 12.78 -10.31
N ALA A 216 -18.88 13.92 -10.07
CA ALA A 216 -20.31 14.06 -10.28
C ALA A 216 -20.69 13.89 -11.76
N GLU A 217 -19.92 14.49 -12.67
CA GLU A 217 -20.09 14.32 -14.12
C GLU A 217 -19.99 12.83 -14.50
N ILE A 218 -18.91 12.14 -14.12
CA ILE A 218 -18.74 10.70 -14.39
C ILE A 218 -19.93 9.90 -13.86
N LEU A 219 -20.34 10.12 -12.61
CA LEU A 219 -21.43 9.35 -11.99
C LEU A 219 -22.82 9.70 -12.55
N SER A 220 -22.98 10.82 -13.26
CA SER A 220 -24.22 11.19 -13.96
C SER A 220 -24.44 10.34 -15.22
N HIS A 221 -23.38 9.77 -15.78
CA HIS A 221 -23.42 8.91 -16.96
C HIS A 221 -23.63 7.44 -16.58
N ALA A 222 -24.81 6.90 -16.88
CA ALA A 222 -25.20 5.54 -16.52
C ALA A 222 -24.38 4.46 -17.23
N ASN A 223 -24.10 4.64 -18.52
CA ASN A 223 -23.36 3.68 -19.37
C ASN A 223 -21.87 4.04 -19.52
N ARG A 224 -21.28 4.63 -18.48
CA ARG A 224 -19.84 4.92 -18.43
C ARG A 224 -19.02 3.63 -18.46
N ASN A 225 -17.84 3.70 -19.07
CA ASN A 225 -16.80 2.66 -19.04
C ASN A 225 -15.73 2.95 -17.95
N ILE A 226 -16.12 3.70 -16.92
CA ILE A 226 -15.24 4.18 -15.84
C ILE A 226 -15.70 3.58 -14.51
N ASN A 227 -14.87 2.73 -13.91
CA ASN A 227 -15.12 2.09 -12.61
C ASN A 227 -14.66 3.00 -11.45
N LEU A 228 -15.25 4.19 -11.33
CA LEU A 228 -14.89 5.17 -10.29
C LEU A 228 -15.20 4.61 -8.89
N LYS A 229 -14.16 4.48 -8.06
CA LYS A 229 -14.23 3.96 -6.69
C LYS A 229 -14.15 5.02 -5.62
N SER A 230 -13.33 6.06 -5.77
CA SER A 230 -13.23 7.12 -4.76
C SER A 230 -12.56 8.38 -5.30
N ILE A 231 -12.61 9.44 -4.50
CA ILE A 231 -11.86 10.68 -4.75
C ILE A 231 -10.97 11.06 -3.57
N LEU A 232 -9.82 11.67 -3.87
CA LEU A 232 -8.86 12.21 -2.91
C LEU A 232 -8.59 13.69 -3.24
N VAL A 233 -8.68 14.57 -2.26
CA VAL A 233 -8.41 16.01 -2.45
C VAL A 233 -7.40 16.45 -1.40
N GLY A 234 -6.19 16.78 -1.86
CA GLY A 234 -5.12 17.33 -1.04
C GLY A 234 -5.21 18.85 -0.95
N ASN A 235 -5.12 19.41 0.25
CA ASN A 235 -5.01 20.85 0.47
C ASN A 235 -5.96 21.65 -0.43
N GLY A 236 -7.24 21.24 -0.47
CA GLY A 236 -8.18 21.71 -1.48
C GLY A 236 -8.90 23.00 -1.10
N LEU A 237 -9.22 23.84 -2.08
CA LEU A 237 -10.29 24.84 -1.95
C LEU A 237 -11.59 24.20 -2.46
N THR A 238 -12.56 23.95 -1.58
CA THR A 238 -13.80 23.22 -1.89
C THR A 238 -15.06 23.96 -1.42
N GLU A 239 -15.02 24.53 -0.22
CA GLU A 239 -16.12 25.25 0.42
C GLU A 239 -15.62 26.62 0.90
N PRO A 240 -15.55 27.63 0.00
CA PRO A 240 -15.01 28.94 0.33
C PRO A 240 -15.64 29.62 1.56
N LEU A 241 -16.96 29.52 1.77
CA LEU A 241 -17.64 30.25 2.84
C LEU A 241 -17.10 29.90 4.25
N THR A 242 -16.82 28.63 4.49
CA THR A 242 -16.24 28.12 5.74
C THR A 242 -14.74 28.27 5.74
N GLN A 243 -14.05 27.89 4.65
CA GLN A 243 -12.59 27.91 4.60
C GLN A 243 -12.01 29.32 4.83
N TYR A 244 -12.65 30.37 4.30
CA TYR A 244 -12.15 31.75 4.46
C TYR A 244 -12.10 32.24 5.90
N LYS A 245 -12.89 31.64 6.80
CA LYS A 245 -12.85 31.97 8.24
C LYS A 245 -11.50 31.59 8.87
N TYR A 246 -10.79 30.63 8.28
CA TYR A 246 -9.62 30.00 8.89
C TYR A 246 -8.28 30.58 8.41
N TYR A 247 -8.30 31.53 7.47
CA TYR A 247 -7.08 32.27 7.11
C TYR A 247 -6.49 33.05 8.28
N ARG A 248 -7.33 33.75 9.06
CA ARG A 248 -6.85 34.52 10.21
C ARG A 248 -6.30 33.60 11.32
N PRO A 249 -7.03 32.57 11.81
CA PRO A 249 -6.50 31.62 12.79
C PRO A 249 -5.17 30.98 12.36
N MET A 250 -5.06 30.55 11.10
CA MET A 250 -3.83 29.93 10.58
C MET A 250 -2.64 30.89 10.63
N ALA A 251 -2.80 32.14 10.18
CA ALA A 251 -1.71 33.12 10.13
C ALA A 251 -1.35 33.75 11.49
N CYS A 252 -2.27 33.70 12.45
CA CYS A 252 -2.20 34.43 13.72
C CYS A 252 -2.01 33.50 14.93
N GLY A 253 -1.44 32.31 14.74
CA GLY A 253 -0.90 31.47 15.82
C GLY A 253 -1.82 30.36 16.33
N GLU A 254 -2.93 30.08 15.66
CA GLU A 254 -3.92 29.07 16.09
C GLU A 254 -3.91 27.81 15.21
N GLY A 255 -3.05 27.77 14.18
CA GLY A 255 -2.92 26.67 13.21
C GLY A 255 -1.92 25.57 13.59
N GLY A 256 -1.27 25.66 14.75
CA GLY A 256 -0.19 24.76 15.17
C GLY A 256 1.22 25.34 14.97
N TYR A 257 1.33 26.49 14.30
CA TYR A 257 2.57 27.25 14.12
C TYR A 257 2.46 28.64 14.75
N PRO A 258 3.58 29.27 15.14
CA PRO A 258 3.58 30.65 15.67
C PRO A 258 2.93 31.66 14.72
N ALA A 259 2.38 32.73 15.28
CA ALA A 259 1.83 33.82 14.48
C ALA A 259 2.91 34.43 13.56
N VAL A 260 2.59 34.58 12.28
CA VAL A 260 3.47 35.21 11.28
C VAL A 260 2.99 36.61 10.87
N LEU A 261 1.79 36.99 11.29
CA LEU A 261 1.23 38.33 11.14
C LEU A 261 1.19 39.09 12.46
N GLY A 262 1.34 40.41 12.39
CA GLY A 262 1.16 41.30 13.53
C GLY A 262 -0.32 41.45 13.91
N GLN A 263 -0.60 41.84 15.16
CA GLN A 263 -1.97 42.01 15.66
C GLN A 263 -2.84 42.93 14.80
N GLN A 264 -2.24 43.96 14.19
CA GLN A 264 -2.97 44.90 13.34
C GLN A 264 -3.47 44.23 12.04
N ASP A 265 -2.66 43.37 11.45
CA ASP A 265 -3.03 42.61 10.25
C ASP A 265 -4.11 41.59 10.60
N CYS A 266 -3.96 40.85 11.70
CA CYS A 266 -4.98 39.92 12.20
C CYS A 266 -6.33 40.63 12.42
N ARG A 267 -6.34 41.80 13.09
CA ARG A 267 -7.56 42.62 13.26
C ARG A 267 -8.15 43.08 11.93
N SER A 268 -7.32 43.38 10.93
CA SER A 268 -7.81 43.80 9.61
C SER A 268 -8.55 42.67 8.89
N MET A 269 -8.08 41.43 9.04
CA MET A 269 -8.76 40.25 8.50
C MET A 269 -10.10 40.00 9.21
N ASP A 270 -10.12 40.09 10.55
CA ASP A 270 -11.34 39.94 11.35
C ASP A 270 -12.42 40.98 10.96
N ASN A 271 -12.01 42.23 10.73
CA ASN A 271 -12.93 43.30 10.30
C ASN A 271 -13.48 43.09 8.88
N ALA A 272 -12.71 42.46 7.99
CA ALA A 272 -13.11 42.22 6.60
C ALA A 272 -13.96 40.94 6.43
N LEU A 273 -13.81 39.97 7.33
CA LEU A 273 -14.43 38.65 7.20
C LEU A 273 -15.97 38.69 7.07
N PRO A 274 -16.74 39.46 7.86
CA PRO A 274 -18.20 39.47 7.74
C PRO A 274 -18.72 39.87 6.36
N GLU A 275 -18.13 40.92 5.77
CA GLU A 275 -18.50 41.36 4.42
C GLU A 275 -18.04 40.37 3.35
N CYS A 276 -16.88 39.74 3.54
CA CYS A 276 -16.44 38.65 2.68
C CYS A 276 -17.47 37.50 2.68
N GLN A 277 -17.86 37.00 3.85
CA GLN A 277 -18.83 35.91 3.97
C GLN A 277 -20.18 36.25 3.36
N LYS A 278 -20.66 37.48 3.57
CA LYS A 278 -21.90 37.96 2.95
C LYS A 278 -21.82 37.91 1.42
N ARG A 279 -20.70 38.31 0.83
CA ARG A 279 -20.50 38.24 -0.63
C ARG A 279 -20.43 36.81 -1.14
N ILE A 280 -19.76 35.91 -0.42
CA ILE A 280 -19.74 34.48 -0.77
C ILE A 280 -21.14 33.89 -0.68
N GLN A 281 -21.92 34.20 0.35
CA GLN A 281 -23.33 33.77 0.47
C GLN A 281 -24.18 34.28 -0.69
N ASN A 282 -24.03 35.55 -1.09
CA ASN A 282 -24.73 36.09 -2.26
C ASN A 282 -24.31 35.38 -3.56
N CYS A 283 -23.02 35.02 -3.70
CA CYS A 283 -22.56 34.18 -4.80
C CYS A 283 -23.23 32.80 -4.75
N TYR A 284 -23.31 32.14 -3.59
CA TYR A 284 -23.95 30.82 -3.47
C TYR A 284 -25.46 30.84 -3.76
N GLN A 285 -26.13 31.97 -3.56
CA GLN A 285 -27.55 32.14 -3.83
C GLN A 285 -27.83 32.43 -5.31
N THR A 286 -26.94 33.19 -5.97
CA THR A 286 -27.18 33.68 -7.34
C THR A 286 -26.41 32.93 -8.40
N GLU A 287 -25.25 32.38 -8.04
CA GLU A 287 -24.24 31.75 -8.91
C GLU A 287 -23.85 32.58 -10.13
N SER A 288 -24.14 33.89 -10.07
CA SER A 288 -23.86 34.84 -11.13
C SER A 288 -22.37 35.19 -11.16
N ALA A 289 -21.78 35.15 -12.35
CA ALA A 289 -20.36 35.42 -12.57
C ALA A 289 -19.92 36.75 -11.95
N SER A 290 -20.68 37.84 -12.14
CA SER A 290 -20.32 39.16 -11.59
C SER A 290 -20.38 39.21 -10.07
N THR A 291 -21.38 38.57 -9.46
CA THR A 291 -21.54 38.52 -8.00
C THR A 291 -20.41 37.71 -7.38
N CYS A 292 -20.13 36.54 -7.96
CA CYS A 292 -19.09 35.64 -7.51
C CYS A 292 -17.68 36.23 -7.71
N GLN A 293 -17.40 36.85 -8.86
CA GLN A 293 -16.15 37.58 -9.09
C GLN A 293 -15.98 38.73 -8.07
N SER A 294 -17.05 39.46 -7.75
CA SER A 294 -17.00 40.51 -6.73
C SER A 294 -16.65 39.94 -5.35
N ALA A 295 -17.21 38.78 -4.99
CA ALA A 295 -16.87 38.06 -3.77
C ALA A 295 -15.39 37.65 -3.77
N THR A 296 -14.90 37.03 -4.85
CA THR A 296 -13.50 36.65 -5.02
C THR A 296 -12.59 37.85 -4.81
N ASN A 297 -12.82 38.95 -5.53
CA ASN A 297 -11.96 40.13 -5.45
C ASN A 297 -11.91 40.72 -4.03
N TYR A 298 -13.06 40.85 -3.37
CA TYR A 298 -13.12 41.42 -2.03
C TYR A 298 -12.44 40.52 -0.99
N CYS A 299 -12.86 39.26 -0.92
CA CYS A 299 -12.36 38.29 0.05
C CYS A 299 -10.87 38.06 -0.12
N ASN A 300 -10.42 37.91 -1.35
CA ASN A 300 -9.04 37.61 -1.65
C ASN A 300 -8.13 38.79 -1.26
N SER A 301 -8.52 40.03 -1.60
CA SER A 301 -7.72 41.22 -1.26
C SER A 301 -7.70 41.56 0.22
N ASN A 302 -8.80 41.35 0.95
CA ASN A 302 -8.94 41.85 2.32
C ASN A 302 -8.78 40.78 3.40
N VAL A 303 -8.83 39.50 3.04
CA VAL A 303 -8.63 38.38 3.98
C VAL A 303 -7.38 37.59 3.57
N LEU A 304 -7.38 36.94 2.42
CA LEU A 304 -6.30 36.03 1.99
C LEU A 304 -4.96 36.76 1.79
N SER A 305 -4.93 37.84 0.99
CA SER A 305 -3.70 38.56 0.64
C SER A 305 -3.02 39.28 1.80
N VAL A 306 -3.69 39.45 2.93
CA VAL A 306 -3.07 40.10 4.10
C VAL A 306 -1.82 39.31 4.55
N TYR A 307 -1.83 37.99 4.37
CA TYR A 307 -0.71 37.11 4.69
C TYR A 307 0.61 37.48 3.98
N GLN A 308 0.57 38.08 2.79
CA GLN A 308 1.79 38.49 2.07
C GLN A 308 2.67 39.43 2.89
N ARG A 309 2.08 40.21 3.81
CA ARG A 309 2.81 41.13 4.69
C ARG A 309 3.73 40.42 5.67
N SER A 310 3.53 39.12 5.90
CA SER A 310 4.40 38.30 6.73
C SER A 310 5.76 38.00 6.09
N GLY A 311 5.88 38.10 4.75
CA GLY A 311 7.06 37.66 4.00
C GLY A 311 7.28 36.14 4.01
N ARG A 312 6.23 35.37 4.29
CA ARG A 312 6.23 33.89 4.29
C ARG A 312 5.64 33.32 3.01
N ASN A 313 6.05 32.10 2.68
CA ASN A 313 5.47 31.35 1.58
C ASN A 313 4.00 31.00 1.90
N VAL A 314 3.11 31.14 0.92
CA VAL A 314 1.67 30.82 1.05
C VAL A 314 1.41 29.31 1.07
N TYR A 315 2.37 28.52 0.57
CA TYR A 315 2.29 27.06 0.50
C TYR A 315 2.94 26.37 1.70
N ASP A 316 3.77 27.08 2.46
CA ASP A 316 4.35 26.56 3.70
C ASP A 316 4.69 27.72 4.65
N ILE A 317 3.97 27.81 5.76
CA ILE A 317 4.15 28.88 6.77
C ILE A 317 5.53 28.91 7.41
N ARG A 318 6.28 27.80 7.32
CA ARG A 318 7.63 27.66 7.86
C ARG A 318 8.68 28.31 6.95
N LYS A 319 8.41 28.37 5.64
CA LYS A 319 9.35 28.82 4.60
C LYS A 319 9.24 30.33 4.34
N GLY A 320 10.36 30.97 4.01
CA GLY A 320 10.40 32.33 3.47
C GLY A 320 9.88 32.41 2.03
N THR A 321 9.48 33.58 1.56
CA THR A 321 8.90 33.75 0.19
C THR A 321 9.80 33.28 -0.96
N ASN A 322 11.13 33.21 -0.74
CA ASN A 322 12.11 32.79 -1.75
C ASN A 322 12.77 31.43 -1.43
N GLU A 323 12.24 30.68 -0.46
CA GLU A 323 12.77 29.38 -0.08
C GLU A 323 12.04 28.28 -0.85
N GLY A 324 12.76 27.62 -1.76
CA GLY A 324 12.33 26.46 -2.55
C GLY A 324 13.54 25.77 -3.17
N ASP A 325 13.41 24.47 -3.46
CA ASP A 325 14.49 23.70 -4.09
C ASP A 325 14.64 24.06 -5.57
N THR A 326 15.88 24.08 -6.06
CA THR A 326 16.14 24.28 -7.49
C THR A 326 15.69 23.06 -8.27
N SER A 327 14.59 23.18 -9.00
CA SER A 327 14.10 22.20 -9.96
C SER A 327 14.39 22.66 -11.39
N TYR A 328 14.76 21.74 -12.27
CA TYR A 328 15.02 22.00 -13.70
C TYR A 328 13.93 21.40 -14.60
N VAL A 329 12.72 21.20 -14.04
CA VAL A 329 11.57 20.61 -14.72
C VAL A 329 11.11 21.44 -15.91
N ASP A 330 11.13 22.77 -15.78
CA ASP A 330 10.79 23.71 -16.85
C ASP A 330 11.69 23.53 -18.09
N GLN A 331 12.99 23.39 -17.86
CA GLN A 331 13.98 23.17 -18.92
C GLN A 331 13.87 21.78 -19.52
N PHE A 332 13.60 20.76 -18.70
CA PHE A 332 13.40 19.40 -19.17
C PHE A 332 12.16 19.28 -20.06
N LEU A 333 11.01 19.77 -19.59
CA LEU A 333 9.74 19.73 -20.31
C LEU A 333 9.73 20.65 -21.54
N GLY A 334 10.37 21.82 -21.45
CA GLY A 334 10.54 22.74 -22.57
C GLY A 334 11.59 22.32 -23.60
N SER A 335 12.33 21.23 -23.37
CA SER A 335 13.34 20.78 -24.33
C SER A 335 12.71 20.17 -25.58
N LYS A 336 13.26 20.48 -26.76
CA LYS A 336 12.79 19.92 -28.04
C LYS A 336 12.80 18.39 -28.05
N ASN A 337 13.73 17.76 -27.33
CA ASN A 337 13.83 16.32 -27.23
C ASN A 337 12.64 15.73 -26.46
N THR A 338 12.37 16.26 -25.27
CA THR A 338 11.23 15.83 -24.44
C THR A 338 9.92 16.02 -25.16
N MET A 339 9.67 17.23 -25.69
CA MET A 339 8.43 17.54 -26.43
C MET A 339 8.22 16.60 -27.61
N LYS A 340 9.27 16.32 -28.40
CA LYS A 340 9.17 15.38 -29.53
C LYS A 340 8.82 13.96 -29.08
N ILE A 341 9.48 13.46 -28.02
CA ILE A 341 9.28 12.08 -27.54
C ILE A 341 7.85 11.88 -27.02
N ILE A 342 7.34 12.85 -26.24
CA ILE A 342 5.97 12.76 -25.69
C ILE A 342 4.90 13.26 -26.67
N GLY A 343 5.29 13.75 -27.85
CA GLY A 343 4.37 14.26 -28.86
C GLY A 343 3.67 15.57 -28.47
N ALA A 344 4.29 16.40 -27.63
CA ALA A 344 3.73 17.68 -27.22
C ALA A 344 3.75 18.69 -28.39
N GLU A 345 2.62 19.35 -28.62
CA GLU A 345 2.38 20.23 -29.77
C GLU A 345 2.52 21.73 -29.42
N HIS A 346 2.62 22.05 -28.12
CA HIS A 346 2.72 23.40 -27.58
C HIS A 346 3.86 23.51 -26.56
N ASN A 347 4.45 24.69 -26.38
CA ASN A 347 5.52 24.87 -25.39
C ASN A 347 4.95 24.74 -23.97
N TRP A 348 5.70 24.06 -23.10
CA TRP A 348 5.30 23.93 -21.70
C TRP A 348 5.43 25.25 -20.94
N SER A 349 4.46 25.53 -20.08
CA SER A 349 4.54 26.52 -19.02
C SER A 349 3.91 25.95 -17.77
N GLU A 350 4.50 26.24 -16.61
CA GLU A 350 4.02 25.72 -15.33
C GLU A 350 2.57 26.08 -15.07
N CYS A 351 2.20 27.36 -15.26
CA CYS A 351 0.85 27.83 -15.07
C CYS A 351 0.50 28.96 -16.05
N ASP A 352 -0.74 29.01 -16.53
CA ASP A 352 -1.22 30.01 -17.49
C ASP A 352 -2.08 31.09 -16.80
N GLY A 353 -1.57 32.32 -16.80
CA GLY A 353 -2.29 33.47 -16.22
C GLY A 353 -3.59 33.83 -16.94
N GLY A 354 -3.72 33.52 -18.23
CA GLY A 354 -4.95 33.72 -19.01
C GLY A 354 -6.06 32.75 -18.61
N VAL A 355 -5.73 31.49 -18.34
CA VAL A 355 -6.66 30.48 -17.79
C VAL A 355 -7.12 30.92 -16.41
N TYR A 356 -6.18 31.31 -15.54
CA TYR A 356 -6.51 31.87 -14.22
C TYR A 356 -7.50 33.05 -14.32
N GLN A 357 -7.24 34.00 -15.23
CA GLN A 357 -8.12 35.16 -15.44
C GLN A 357 -9.49 34.77 -15.97
N ALA A 358 -9.60 33.73 -16.82
CA ALA A 358 -10.89 33.23 -17.28
C ALA A 358 -11.73 32.69 -16.11
N PHE A 359 -11.13 31.88 -15.22
CA PHE A 359 -11.78 31.38 -14.01
C PHE A 359 -12.16 32.50 -13.01
N ALA A 360 -11.30 33.51 -12.88
CA ALA A 360 -11.61 34.67 -12.05
C ALA A 360 -12.82 35.46 -12.60
N ARG A 361 -12.94 35.58 -13.94
CA ARG A 361 -14.04 36.33 -14.60
C ARG A 361 -15.39 35.65 -14.48
N THR A 362 -15.43 34.33 -14.52
CA THR A 362 -16.67 33.55 -14.33
C THR A 362 -17.07 33.44 -12.85
N GLY A 363 -16.21 33.90 -11.94
CA GLY A 363 -16.42 33.85 -10.50
C GLY A 363 -16.30 32.44 -9.91
N ASP A 364 -15.70 31.49 -10.64
CA ASP A 364 -15.72 30.07 -10.30
C ASP A 364 -15.12 29.77 -8.91
N TRP A 365 -14.11 30.55 -8.50
CA TRP A 365 -13.46 30.49 -7.19
C TRP A 365 -14.40 30.49 -5.98
N MET A 366 -15.52 31.21 -6.07
CA MET A 366 -16.46 31.37 -4.96
C MET A 366 -17.75 30.59 -5.17
N LYS A 367 -17.81 29.68 -6.16
CA LYS A 367 -19.01 28.89 -6.41
C LYS A 367 -19.17 27.76 -5.38
N PRO A 368 -20.41 27.34 -5.10
CA PRO A 368 -20.69 26.32 -4.09
C PRO A 368 -20.48 24.89 -4.63
N ILE A 369 -19.30 24.59 -5.19
CA ILE A 369 -19.02 23.29 -5.83
C ILE A 369 -19.16 22.11 -4.85
N TYR A 370 -18.95 22.35 -3.55
CA TYR A 370 -19.11 21.33 -2.50
C TYR A 370 -20.52 20.72 -2.44
N ARG A 371 -21.54 21.37 -3.02
CA ARG A 371 -22.92 20.88 -3.03
C ARG A 371 -23.08 19.52 -3.72
N VAL A 372 -22.14 19.11 -4.55
CA VAL A 372 -22.17 17.77 -5.17
C VAL A 372 -21.63 16.68 -4.23
N VAL A 373 -20.84 17.04 -3.20
CA VAL A 373 -20.17 16.07 -2.31
C VAL A 373 -21.14 15.15 -1.56
N PRO A 374 -22.29 15.61 -1.02
CA PRO A 374 -23.25 14.72 -0.38
C PRO A 374 -23.75 13.59 -1.29
N ASP A 375 -23.99 13.87 -2.57
CA ASP A 375 -24.41 12.85 -3.55
C ASP A 375 -23.26 11.89 -3.92
N LEU A 376 -22.01 12.36 -3.87
CA LEU A 376 -20.83 11.50 -4.01
C LEU A 376 -20.71 10.56 -2.82
N LEU A 377 -20.86 11.08 -1.58
CA LEU A 377 -20.78 10.30 -0.34
C LEU A 377 -21.81 9.17 -0.27
N ALA A 378 -22.95 9.31 -0.96
CA ALA A 378 -23.94 8.25 -1.07
C ALA A 378 -23.48 7.07 -1.95
N LYS A 379 -22.45 7.24 -2.79
CA LYS A 379 -22.03 6.28 -3.82
C LYS A 379 -20.59 5.80 -3.66
N ILE A 380 -19.68 6.69 -3.26
CA ILE A 380 -18.24 6.43 -3.23
C ILE A 380 -17.57 7.09 -2.00
N PRO A 381 -16.46 6.53 -1.49
CA PRO A 381 -15.61 7.21 -0.51
C PRO A 381 -15.00 8.52 -1.03
N VAL A 382 -14.89 9.49 -0.13
CA VAL A 382 -14.26 10.80 -0.33
C VAL A 382 -13.22 11.01 0.77
N LEU A 383 -11.97 11.24 0.37
CA LEU A 383 -10.88 11.61 1.25
C LEU A 383 -10.49 13.07 1.02
N ILE A 384 -10.55 13.86 2.09
CA ILE A 384 -9.94 15.19 2.14
C ILE A 384 -8.70 15.09 3.03
N TYR A 385 -7.51 15.38 2.49
CA TYR A 385 -6.29 15.42 3.28
C TYR A 385 -5.66 16.80 3.20
N ALA A 386 -4.99 17.25 4.27
CA ALA A 386 -4.34 18.54 4.29
C ALA A 386 -3.05 18.52 5.12
N GLY A 387 -1.97 19.03 4.56
CA GLY A 387 -0.74 19.34 5.29
C GLY A 387 -0.96 20.45 6.32
N ASP A 388 -0.42 20.28 7.52
CA ASP A 388 -0.65 21.20 8.63
C ASP A 388 0.11 22.53 8.54
N ALA A 389 1.12 22.62 7.67
CA ALA A 389 1.93 23.82 7.44
C ALA A 389 1.43 24.69 6.27
N ASP A 390 0.46 24.23 5.49
CA ASP A 390 -0.12 25.02 4.39
C ASP A 390 -0.97 26.19 4.90
N TYR A 391 -0.82 27.37 4.30
CA TYR A 391 -1.65 28.52 4.57
C TYR A 391 -2.83 28.65 3.60
N ILE A 392 -2.56 28.60 2.28
CA ILE A 392 -3.54 28.99 1.24
C ILE A 392 -4.77 28.07 1.21
N CYS A 393 -4.58 26.79 1.50
CA CYS A 393 -5.66 25.80 1.66
C CYS A 393 -5.53 25.03 2.98
N ASN A 394 -5.24 25.77 4.05
CA ASN A 394 -4.93 25.25 5.38
C ASN A 394 -5.87 24.14 5.91
N TRP A 395 -5.27 23.26 6.71
CA TRP A 395 -5.94 22.13 7.33
C TRP A 395 -7.10 22.52 8.26
N LEU A 396 -7.04 23.69 8.91
CA LEU A 396 -8.12 24.18 9.77
C LEU A 396 -9.41 24.42 8.96
N GLY A 397 -9.30 25.10 7.82
CA GLY A 397 -10.40 25.34 6.90
C GLY A 397 -10.94 24.03 6.31
N ASN A 398 -10.05 23.14 5.88
CA ASN A 398 -10.43 21.83 5.36
C ASN A 398 -11.17 20.95 6.40
N ARG A 399 -10.69 20.93 7.64
CA ARG A 399 -11.37 20.27 8.77
C ARG A 399 -12.74 20.90 9.09
N ALA A 400 -12.83 22.22 8.98
CA ALA A 400 -14.06 22.92 9.36
C ALA A 400 -15.19 22.68 8.38
N TRP A 401 -14.95 22.74 7.07
CA TRP A 401 -16.00 22.50 6.09
C TRP A 401 -16.44 21.03 6.06
N THR A 402 -15.51 20.08 6.25
CA THR A 402 -15.85 18.65 6.36
C THR A 402 -16.75 18.38 7.57
N LYS A 403 -16.55 19.07 8.69
CA LYS A 403 -17.46 19.01 9.86
C LYS A 403 -18.79 19.75 9.67
N ALA A 404 -18.80 20.77 8.83
CA ALA A 404 -19.98 21.61 8.58
C ALA A 404 -20.89 21.03 7.50
N LEU A 405 -20.35 20.25 6.55
CA LEU A 405 -21.07 19.67 5.41
C LEU A 405 -22.37 19.00 5.86
N GLU A 406 -23.48 19.37 5.22
CA GLU A 406 -24.78 18.74 5.46
C GLU A 406 -24.89 17.45 4.63
N TRP A 407 -24.96 16.31 5.31
CA TRP A 407 -25.15 14.99 4.73
C TRP A 407 -25.62 14.00 5.82
N PRO A 408 -26.22 12.85 5.48
CA PRO A 408 -26.83 11.95 6.47
C PRO A 408 -25.88 11.47 7.60
N GLY A 409 -24.59 11.31 7.31
CA GLY A 409 -23.59 10.86 8.28
C GLY A 409 -22.91 11.97 9.10
N LYS A 410 -23.30 13.25 8.94
CA LYS A 410 -22.69 14.41 9.62
C LYS A 410 -22.53 14.21 11.13
N ALA A 411 -23.59 13.80 11.81
CA ALA A 411 -23.58 13.62 13.26
C ALA A 411 -22.58 12.53 13.70
N ALA A 412 -22.48 11.44 12.93
CA ALA A 412 -21.54 10.36 13.20
C ALA A 412 -20.09 10.80 12.95
N PHE A 413 -19.83 11.51 11.84
CA PHE A 413 -18.52 12.08 11.53
C PHE A 413 -18.05 13.07 12.60
N ASN A 414 -18.93 13.95 13.08
CA ASN A 414 -18.59 14.92 14.12
C ASN A 414 -18.37 14.30 15.51
N LYS A 415 -18.92 13.10 15.74
CA LYS A 415 -18.71 12.31 16.97
C LYS A 415 -17.51 11.36 16.87
N ALA A 416 -17.06 11.03 15.66
CA ALA A 416 -15.99 10.07 15.45
C ALA A 416 -14.68 10.55 16.11
N PRO A 417 -13.95 9.65 16.80
CA PRO A 417 -12.66 10.01 17.39
C PRO A 417 -11.61 10.25 16.31
N GLU A 418 -10.66 11.13 16.62
CA GLU A 418 -9.43 11.28 15.82
C GLU A 418 -8.53 10.08 16.08
N GLN A 419 -8.12 9.39 15.02
CA GLN A 419 -7.21 8.25 15.08
C GLN A 419 -5.82 8.65 14.56
N PRO A 420 -4.73 8.24 15.22
CA PRO A 420 -3.38 8.54 14.74
C PRO A 420 -3.06 7.76 13.46
N LEU A 421 -2.48 8.43 12.48
CA LEU A 421 -1.88 7.80 11.30
C LEU A 421 -0.43 7.46 11.61
N LYS A 422 -0.08 6.18 11.55
CA LYS A 422 1.26 5.67 11.89
C LYS A 422 1.86 4.91 10.73
N LEU A 423 3.12 5.18 10.44
CA LEU A 423 3.87 4.54 9.36
C LEU A 423 4.06 3.04 9.65
N GLY A 424 3.85 2.20 8.63
CA GLY A 424 4.10 0.76 8.73
C GLY A 424 5.54 0.46 9.14
N GLY A 425 5.73 -0.49 10.06
CA GLY A 425 7.06 -0.87 10.56
C GLY A 425 7.58 0.01 11.71
N SER A 426 7.80 1.31 11.50
CA SER A 426 8.37 2.20 12.53
C SER A 426 7.39 2.61 13.62
N GLY A 427 6.09 2.59 13.32
CA GLY A 427 5.03 3.08 14.22
C GLY A 427 5.05 4.58 14.46
N LYS A 428 5.90 5.34 13.75
CA LYS A 428 5.99 6.80 13.85
C LYS A 428 4.67 7.41 13.39
N GLU A 429 4.08 8.23 14.27
CA GLU A 429 2.89 9.00 13.93
C GLU A 429 3.26 10.14 12.98
N TYR A 430 2.53 10.25 11.87
CA TYR A 430 2.75 11.28 10.85
C TYR A 430 1.51 12.12 10.57
N GLY A 431 0.41 11.84 11.25
CA GLY A 431 -0.84 12.56 11.05
C GLY A 431 -1.95 11.97 11.88
N LYS A 432 -3.17 12.37 11.54
CA LYS A 432 -4.39 11.82 12.13
C LYS A 432 -5.54 11.84 11.16
N VAL A 433 -6.49 10.94 11.34
CA VAL A 433 -7.67 10.78 10.51
C VAL A 433 -8.93 10.83 11.36
N THR A 434 -9.96 11.47 10.84
CA THR A 434 -11.35 11.34 11.31
C THR A 434 -12.18 10.79 10.16
N HIS A 435 -12.98 9.76 10.42
CA HIS A 435 -13.83 9.20 9.38
C HIS A 435 -15.18 8.71 9.92
N SER A 436 -16.16 8.68 9.04
CA SER A 436 -17.44 8.02 9.27
C SER A 436 -18.09 7.70 7.94
N GLY A 437 -18.53 6.45 7.75
CA GLY A 437 -19.03 5.98 6.47
C GLY A 437 -18.03 6.27 5.33
N ASN A 438 -18.52 6.93 4.28
CA ASN A 438 -17.72 7.27 3.11
C ASN A 438 -16.91 8.57 3.23
N PHE A 439 -17.00 9.31 4.35
CA PHE A 439 -16.32 10.60 4.47
C PHE A 439 -15.12 10.55 5.42
N ASN A 440 -13.98 11.05 4.95
CA ASN A 440 -12.70 10.98 5.63
C ASN A 440 -11.99 12.35 5.58
N PHE A 441 -11.44 12.77 6.72
CA PHE A 441 -10.54 13.91 6.80
C PHE A 441 -9.21 13.49 7.44
N MET A 442 -8.10 13.78 6.77
CA MET A 442 -6.75 13.54 7.27
C MET A 442 -5.99 14.86 7.45
N GLN A 443 -5.38 15.02 8.62
CA GLN A 443 -4.34 16.03 8.85
C GLN A 443 -2.98 15.34 8.76
N ILE A 444 -2.11 15.83 7.87
CA ILE A 444 -0.76 15.31 7.70
C ILE A 444 0.23 16.28 8.35
N TYR A 445 1.04 15.76 9.27
CA TYR A 445 1.97 16.58 10.02
C TYR A 445 3.21 16.95 9.21
N GLN A 446 3.73 18.15 9.45
CA GLN A 446 4.97 18.67 8.87
C GLN A 446 4.95 18.76 7.33
N ALA A 447 3.77 18.85 6.73
CA ALA A 447 3.57 19.00 5.29
C ALA A 447 2.95 20.37 4.97
N GLY A 448 3.45 21.04 3.93
CA GLY A 448 2.87 22.24 3.35
C GLY A 448 1.74 21.91 2.37
N HIS A 449 1.67 22.69 1.29
CA HIS A 449 0.63 22.58 0.27
C HIS A 449 0.73 21.30 -0.55
N MET A 450 1.95 21.01 -1.03
CA MET A 450 2.29 19.82 -1.81
C MET A 450 2.71 18.71 -0.85
N VAL A 451 1.73 18.04 -0.24
CA VAL A 451 1.98 16.98 0.76
C VAL A 451 2.95 15.90 0.26
N PRO A 452 2.85 15.40 -1.00
CA PRO A 452 3.80 14.40 -1.49
C PRO A 452 5.23 14.92 -1.66
N GLU A 453 5.43 16.22 -1.85
CA GLU A 453 6.77 16.82 -1.90
C GLU A 453 7.39 16.90 -0.50
N ASP A 454 6.68 17.45 0.49
CA ASP A 454 7.22 17.66 1.84
C ASP A 454 7.30 16.36 2.67
N GLN A 455 6.38 15.42 2.45
CA GLN A 455 6.27 14.16 3.20
C GLN A 455 6.05 12.95 2.26
N PRO A 456 6.99 12.64 1.36
CA PRO A 456 6.80 11.65 0.29
C PRO A 456 6.51 10.23 0.80
N GLU A 457 7.23 9.78 1.83
CA GLU A 457 7.01 8.45 2.44
C GLU A 457 5.62 8.33 3.08
N HIS A 458 5.21 9.35 3.83
CA HIS A 458 3.89 9.37 4.47
C HIS A 458 2.77 9.48 3.43
N SER A 459 3.00 10.24 2.35
CA SER A 459 2.09 10.37 1.22
C SER A 459 1.82 9.03 0.56
N LEU A 460 2.89 8.29 0.22
CA LEU A 460 2.76 6.96 -0.35
C LEU A 460 2.08 5.98 0.61
N ASP A 461 2.37 6.03 1.91
CA ASP A 461 1.78 5.13 2.91
C ASP A 461 0.25 5.30 3.00
N PHE A 462 -0.27 6.53 3.17
CA PHE A 462 -1.72 6.71 3.24
C PHE A 462 -2.39 6.45 1.89
N PHE A 463 -1.73 6.81 0.78
CA PHE A 463 -2.24 6.58 -0.56
C PHE A 463 -2.45 5.08 -0.81
N ASN A 464 -1.43 4.26 -0.52
CA ASN A 464 -1.48 2.81 -0.70
C ASN A 464 -2.56 2.14 0.17
N ARG A 465 -2.76 2.61 1.41
CA ARG A 465 -3.87 2.13 2.25
C ARG A 465 -5.23 2.47 1.64
N TRP A 466 -5.37 3.72 1.17
CA TRP A 466 -6.62 4.20 0.59
C TRP A 466 -7.03 3.43 -0.66
N ILE A 467 -6.13 3.30 -1.64
CA ILE A 467 -6.45 2.69 -2.94
C ILE A 467 -6.72 1.18 -2.85
N ALA A 468 -6.24 0.52 -1.80
CA ALA A 468 -6.51 -0.88 -1.56
C ALA A 468 -7.83 -1.14 -0.80
N GLY A 469 -8.59 -0.10 -0.50
CA GLY A 469 -9.82 -0.20 0.29
C GLY A 469 -9.55 -0.51 1.77
N VAL A 470 -8.31 -0.31 2.23
CA VAL A 470 -7.91 -0.46 3.62
C VAL A 470 -8.14 0.88 4.33
N VAL A 471 -9.21 0.96 5.11
CA VAL A 471 -9.27 1.94 6.21
C VAL A 471 -8.00 1.70 7.05
N PRO A 472 -7.24 2.72 7.48
CA PRO A 472 -5.82 2.64 7.93
C PRO A 472 -5.38 1.62 8.99
N ASP A 473 -6.23 0.67 9.39
CA ASP A 473 -6.01 -0.37 10.39
C ASP A 473 -5.77 -1.80 9.84
N VAL A 474 -5.56 -2.02 8.54
CA VAL A 474 -5.35 -3.41 8.02
C VAL A 474 -3.94 -3.66 7.51
N PHE A 475 -3.20 -4.49 8.26
CA PHE A 475 -2.02 -5.19 7.77
C PHE A 475 -2.44 -6.18 6.68
N TYR A 476 -1.76 -6.21 5.52
CA TYR A 476 -2.00 -7.24 4.53
C TYR A 476 -1.55 -8.61 5.04
N LEU A 477 -2.46 -9.57 4.99
CA LEU A 477 -2.14 -10.98 5.05
C LEU A 477 -2.07 -11.50 3.61
N ALA A 478 -0.86 -11.68 3.07
CA ALA A 478 -0.70 -12.38 1.80
C ALA A 478 -0.75 -13.89 2.04
N ALA A 479 -1.84 -14.54 1.64
CA ALA A 479 -1.92 -15.99 1.59
C ALA A 479 -1.39 -16.47 0.22
N GLY A 480 -0.25 -17.17 0.21
CA GLY A 480 0.35 -17.75 -1.00
C GLY A 480 1.86 -17.99 -0.89
N LEU A 481 2.44 -18.81 -1.78
CA LEU A 481 3.89 -18.91 -1.92
C LEU A 481 4.39 -17.58 -2.50
N LEU A 482 5.11 -16.82 -1.69
CA LEU A 482 6.07 -15.87 -2.25
C LEU A 482 7.06 -16.67 -3.09
N PRO A 483 7.19 -16.37 -4.40
CA PRO A 483 8.22 -17.01 -5.22
C PRO A 483 9.60 -16.75 -4.62
N ASN A 484 10.60 -17.50 -5.05
CA ASN A 484 11.96 -17.28 -4.58
C ASN A 484 12.49 -15.98 -5.22
N LEU A 485 12.21 -14.86 -4.56
CA LEU A 485 12.56 -13.50 -4.98
C LEU A 485 13.93 -13.12 -4.42
N ASP A 486 14.76 -12.42 -5.18
CA ASP A 486 16.05 -11.89 -4.74
C ASP A 486 15.88 -10.58 -3.94
N VAL A 487 15.22 -10.67 -2.78
CA VAL A 487 14.99 -9.57 -1.83
C VAL A 487 15.07 -10.09 -0.40
N ASP A 488 15.45 -9.26 0.57
CA ASP A 488 15.38 -9.65 1.98
C ASP A 488 13.95 -9.40 2.51
N LEU A 489 13.23 -10.47 2.87
CA LEU A 489 11.82 -10.40 3.28
C LEU A 489 11.57 -10.77 4.74
N LEU A 490 12.54 -11.40 5.41
CA LEU A 490 12.31 -11.99 6.72
C LEU A 490 13.37 -11.52 7.71
N ARG A 491 12.91 -10.74 8.69
CA ARG A 491 13.73 -10.34 9.83
C ARG A 491 13.10 -10.80 11.13
N ILE A 492 13.73 -11.75 11.81
CA ILE A 492 13.27 -12.22 13.14
C ILE A 492 13.75 -11.25 14.22
N THR A 493 12.84 -10.54 14.86
CA THR A 493 13.20 -9.52 15.85
C THR A 493 13.23 -10.03 17.29
N GLN A 494 12.56 -11.16 17.57
CA GLN A 494 12.46 -11.76 18.90
C GLN A 494 11.84 -13.15 18.86
N HIS A 495 12.11 -13.95 19.89
CA HIS A 495 11.41 -15.19 20.22
C HIS A 495 10.57 -15.00 21.48
N PHE A 496 9.34 -15.52 21.52
CA PHE A 496 8.46 -15.45 22.69
C PHE A 496 7.81 -16.81 22.96
N TRP A 497 7.20 -17.00 24.14
CA TRP A 497 6.75 -18.30 24.67
C TRP A 497 7.84 -19.38 24.67
N VAL A 498 9.11 -18.98 24.72
CA VAL A 498 10.24 -19.92 24.73
C VAL A 498 10.19 -20.80 25.98
N GLY A 499 9.62 -20.31 27.08
CA GLY A 499 9.44 -21.06 28.30
C GLY A 499 8.59 -22.33 28.16
N ASP A 500 7.64 -22.35 27.22
CA ASP A 500 6.71 -23.48 27.05
C ASP A 500 7.41 -24.70 26.43
N THR A 501 8.58 -24.49 25.80
CA THR A 501 9.38 -25.57 25.21
C THR A 501 10.17 -26.37 26.24
N LEU A 502 10.30 -25.87 27.49
CA LEU A 502 11.08 -26.39 28.61
C LEU A 502 12.60 -26.45 28.40
N ASP A 503 13.05 -26.81 27.22
CA ASP A 503 14.46 -26.87 26.83
C ASP A 503 14.92 -25.67 26.02
N GLY A 504 14.03 -24.72 25.69
CA GLY A 504 14.30 -23.58 24.81
C GLY A 504 13.99 -23.87 23.34
N GLY A 505 13.65 -25.12 22.99
CA GLY A 505 13.28 -25.55 21.65
C GLY A 505 14.31 -25.15 20.59
N ALA A 506 13.83 -24.77 19.41
CA ALA A 506 14.69 -24.35 18.31
C ALA A 506 15.35 -22.98 18.53
N SER A 507 14.81 -22.16 19.43
CA SER A 507 15.33 -20.81 19.68
C SER A 507 16.77 -20.79 20.19
N VAL A 508 17.25 -21.89 20.79
CA VAL A 508 18.61 -21.98 21.35
C VAL A 508 19.70 -21.89 20.28
N TYR A 509 19.40 -22.32 19.05
CA TYR A 509 20.31 -22.32 17.91
C TYR A 509 19.78 -21.46 16.74
N MET A 510 18.93 -20.49 17.07
CA MET A 510 18.30 -19.56 16.12
C MET A 510 18.41 -18.12 16.64
N GLN A 511 19.57 -17.79 17.21
CA GLN A 511 19.82 -16.53 17.90
C GLN A 511 20.39 -15.45 16.97
N HIS A 512 20.94 -15.79 15.82
CA HIS A 512 21.61 -14.87 14.89
C HIS A 512 21.11 -15.03 13.45
N LEU A 513 19.84 -15.39 13.28
CA LEU A 513 19.24 -15.76 11.99
C LEU A 513 19.29 -14.64 10.93
N ASN A 514 19.45 -13.39 11.35
CA ASN A 514 19.56 -12.23 10.46
C ASN A 514 21.01 -11.73 10.29
N GLY A 515 22.03 -12.52 10.66
CA GLY A 515 23.43 -12.06 10.64
C GLY A 515 23.72 -10.92 11.62
N ALA A 516 22.89 -10.76 12.66
CA ALA A 516 23.06 -9.73 13.66
C ALA A 516 24.30 -10.00 14.52
N SER A 517 25.00 -8.93 14.93
CA SER A 517 26.13 -9.04 15.87
C SER A 517 25.71 -9.37 17.30
N GLN A 518 24.41 -9.26 17.61
CA GLN A 518 23.81 -9.55 18.91
C GLN A 518 22.73 -10.63 18.75
N PRO A 519 22.58 -11.52 19.76
CA PRO A 519 21.50 -12.50 19.80
C PRO A 519 20.11 -11.85 19.72
N ILE A 520 19.21 -12.48 18.97
CA ILE A 520 17.78 -12.17 18.93
C ILE A 520 17.21 -12.39 20.34
N PRO A 521 16.56 -11.38 20.95
CA PRO A 521 15.99 -11.50 22.30
C PRO A 521 15.01 -12.67 22.42
N ARG A 522 15.13 -13.43 23.50
CA ARG A 522 14.27 -14.60 23.79
C ARG A 522 13.48 -14.34 25.06
N TRP A 523 12.16 -14.45 24.98
CA TRP A 523 11.24 -14.17 26.08
C TRP A 523 10.59 -15.46 26.57
N ARG A 524 10.49 -15.61 27.89
CA ARG A 524 9.85 -16.75 28.54
C ARG A 524 8.40 -16.92 28.10
N LYS A 525 7.60 -15.84 28.11
CA LYS A 525 6.19 -15.84 27.69
C LYS A 525 5.91 -14.75 26.67
N SER A 526 5.96 -13.48 27.07
CA SER A 526 5.63 -12.34 26.20
C SER A 526 6.69 -11.26 26.23
N HIS A 527 6.72 -10.43 25.19
CA HIS A 527 7.60 -9.25 25.13
C HIS A 527 7.30 -8.27 26.28
N GLY A 528 8.35 -7.75 26.92
CA GLY A 528 8.23 -6.72 27.97
C GLY A 528 7.78 -7.24 29.34
N GLU A 529 7.68 -8.56 29.53
CA GLU A 529 7.46 -9.14 30.86
C GLU A 529 8.64 -8.83 31.78
N VAL A 530 8.35 -8.33 32.99
CA VAL A 530 9.38 -8.04 34.00
C VAL A 530 10.12 -9.34 34.33
N ASN A 531 11.44 -9.34 34.18
CA ASN A 531 12.30 -10.54 34.31
C ASN A 531 11.94 -11.69 33.35
N GLY A 532 11.27 -11.38 32.23
CA GLY A 532 10.87 -12.35 31.22
C GLY A 532 11.91 -12.62 30.14
N LEU A 533 12.94 -11.78 30.02
CA LEU A 533 14.05 -11.98 29.07
C LEU A 533 14.93 -13.14 29.54
N LEU A 534 15.26 -14.04 28.62
CA LEU A 534 16.05 -15.25 28.86
C LEU A 534 17.49 -15.02 28.43
N ASP A 535 18.43 -15.51 29.25
CA ASP A 535 19.85 -15.51 28.90
C ASP A 535 20.12 -16.34 27.64
N SER A 536 21.21 -16.05 26.93
CA SER A 536 21.55 -16.72 25.65
C SER A 536 21.79 -18.22 25.80
N ASP A 537 22.17 -18.69 26.99
CA ASP A 537 22.39 -20.10 27.32
C ASP A 537 21.21 -20.73 28.06
N TRP A 538 20.10 -20.00 28.25
CA TRP A 538 18.92 -20.53 28.93
C TRP A 538 18.13 -21.50 28.03
N PRO A 539 17.66 -22.64 28.59
CA PRO A 539 18.06 -23.21 29.87
C PRO A 539 19.45 -23.89 29.77
N PRO A 540 20.24 -23.91 30.85
CA PRO A 540 21.56 -24.55 30.84
C PRO A 540 21.49 -26.01 30.38
N GLN A 541 22.44 -26.44 29.53
CA GLN A 541 22.44 -27.79 28.93
C GLN A 541 22.43 -28.90 29.98
N ALA A 542 23.12 -28.72 31.11
CA ALA A 542 23.11 -29.67 32.21
C ALA A 542 21.69 -29.95 32.74
N SER A 543 20.85 -28.91 32.81
CA SER A 543 19.44 -29.06 33.19
C SER A 543 18.64 -29.85 32.15
N CYS A 544 18.99 -29.74 30.86
CA CYS A 544 18.33 -30.52 29.80
C CYS A 544 18.77 -32.00 29.88
N GLN A 545 20.06 -32.25 30.06
CA GLN A 545 20.63 -33.60 30.19
C GLN A 545 20.11 -34.34 31.41
N GLU A 546 19.98 -33.67 32.56
CA GLU A 546 19.40 -34.25 33.76
C GLU A 546 17.93 -34.68 33.54
N ARG A 547 17.12 -33.81 32.90
CA ARG A 547 15.74 -34.14 32.55
C ARG A 547 15.66 -35.29 31.54
N ALA A 548 16.54 -35.29 30.54
CA ALA A 548 16.62 -36.37 29.55
C ALA A 548 17.02 -37.70 30.20
N ALA A 549 17.97 -37.69 31.13
CA ALA A 549 18.36 -38.88 31.89
C ALA A 549 17.17 -39.41 32.72
N ASN A 550 16.45 -38.54 33.41
CA ASN A 550 15.26 -38.89 34.19
C ASN A 550 14.12 -39.44 33.31
N GLY A 551 13.94 -38.92 32.08
CA GLY A 551 12.93 -39.37 31.12
C GLY A 551 13.32 -40.57 30.25
N SER A 552 14.61 -40.91 30.17
CA SER A 552 15.13 -41.97 29.29
C SER A 552 14.64 -43.38 29.62
N SER A 553 14.09 -43.58 30.81
CA SER A 553 13.50 -44.84 31.28
C SER A 553 12.08 -45.10 30.74
N LEU A 554 11.43 -44.09 30.13
CA LEU A 554 10.09 -44.22 29.58
C LEU A 554 10.10 -44.98 28.25
N ASP A 555 9.21 -45.96 28.12
CA ASP A 555 8.97 -46.74 26.90
C ASP A 555 8.12 -45.98 25.86
N ARG A 556 7.49 -44.86 26.24
CA ARG A 556 6.59 -44.08 25.40
C ARG A 556 6.69 -42.57 25.61
N VAL A 557 6.38 -41.79 24.56
CA VAL A 557 6.24 -40.33 24.59
C VAL A 557 4.91 -39.93 23.98
N ARG A 558 4.30 -38.84 24.46
CA ARG A 558 3.04 -38.35 23.89
C ARG A 558 3.31 -37.50 22.66
N ILE A 559 2.43 -37.64 21.67
CA ILE A 559 2.30 -36.74 20.53
C ILE A 559 1.00 -35.97 20.73
N GLN A 560 1.09 -34.73 21.19
CA GLN A 560 -0.07 -33.95 21.61
C GLN A 560 0.02 -32.51 21.09
N CYS A 561 -1.10 -32.00 20.57
CA CYS A 561 -1.21 -30.58 20.26
C CYS A 561 -1.65 -29.78 21.49
N LEU A 562 -1.32 -28.47 21.53
CA LEU A 562 -1.60 -27.64 22.70
C LEU A 562 -3.10 -27.57 23.07
N CYS A 563 -4.00 -27.63 22.08
CA CYS A 563 -5.45 -27.68 22.33
C CYS A 563 -5.96 -29.05 22.81
N ARG A 564 -5.08 -30.05 22.88
CA ARG A 564 -5.33 -31.46 23.26
C ARG A 564 -6.37 -32.17 22.39
N GLY A 565 -6.66 -31.64 21.21
CA GLY A 565 -7.57 -32.25 20.26
C GLY A 565 -6.95 -33.43 19.51
N VAL A 566 -5.63 -33.55 19.49
CA VAL A 566 -4.87 -34.69 18.95
C VAL A 566 -3.96 -35.16 20.07
N ASP A 567 -3.98 -36.46 20.36
CA ASP A 567 -3.30 -37.05 21.50
C ASP A 567 -3.00 -38.54 21.27
N PHE A 568 -1.76 -38.84 20.91
CA PHE A 568 -1.28 -40.19 20.64
C PHE A 568 -0.06 -40.51 21.51
N THR A 569 0.37 -41.77 21.47
CA THR A 569 1.63 -42.22 22.06
C THR A 569 2.54 -42.79 20.99
N LEU A 570 3.83 -42.50 21.10
CA LEU A 570 4.90 -43.09 20.32
C LEU A 570 5.77 -43.93 21.24
N ARG A 571 5.95 -45.21 20.90
CA ARG A 571 6.73 -46.18 21.68
C ARG A 571 8.18 -46.24 21.22
N ARG A 572 9.08 -46.47 22.17
CA ARG A 572 10.47 -46.84 21.90
C ARG A 572 10.50 -48.27 21.39
N GLY A 573 10.91 -48.44 20.13
CA GLY A 573 11.60 -49.66 19.74
C GLY A 573 10.77 -50.89 19.39
N ASP A 574 9.69 -50.78 18.63
CA ASP A 574 9.04 -51.95 18.02
C ASP A 574 8.98 -51.93 16.49
N GLY A 575 9.73 -51.03 15.85
CA GLY A 575 10.28 -51.27 14.51
C GLY A 575 11.51 -52.20 14.50
N ASP A 576 11.95 -52.64 15.68
CA ASP A 576 13.17 -53.39 15.97
C ASP A 576 14.39 -52.94 15.15
N PHE A 577 14.77 -51.68 15.29
CA PHE A 577 15.93 -51.11 14.60
C PHE A 577 17.22 -51.89 14.89
N SER A 578 17.35 -52.51 16.06
CA SER A 578 18.46 -53.42 16.38
C SER A 578 18.45 -54.66 15.48
N LYS A 579 17.32 -55.35 15.33
CA LYS A 579 17.19 -56.49 14.40
C LYS A 579 17.30 -56.05 12.94
N LEU A 580 16.70 -54.92 12.56
CA LEU A 580 16.82 -54.38 11.19
C LEU A 580 18.27 -54.03 10.86
N LYS A 581 19.00 -53.42 11.80
CA LYS A 581 20.45 -53.18 11.65
C LYS A 581 21.23 -54.49 11.51
N ALA A 582 20.90 -55.51 12.32
CA ALA A 582 21.52 -56.83 12.19
C ALA A 582 21.23 -57.52 10.84
N GLN A 583 20.15 -57.13 10.17
CA GLN A 583 19.75 -57.62 8.84
C GLN A 583 20.16 -56.70 7.68
N ASP A 584 20.89 -55.60 7.96
CA ASP A 584 21.22 -54.55 6.98
C ASP A 584 19.98 -53.93 6.28
N LYS A 585 18.88 -53.81 7.03
CA LYS A 585 17.58 -53.26 6.61
C LYS A 585 17.17 -52.03 7.40
N LEU A 586 18.14 -51.32 7.97
CA LEU A 586 17.87 -50.13 8.76
C LEU A 586 17.34 -49.00 7.84
N PRO A 587 16.20 -48.36 8.15
CA PRO A 587 15.72 -47.25 7.34
C PRO A 587 16.72 -46.08 7.34
N GLY A 588 16.86 -45.40 6.20
CA GLY A 588 17.82 -44.29 6.04
C GLY A 588 17.52 -43.02 6.86
N TRP A 589 16.42 -43.02 7.63
CA TRP A 589 16.05 -42.00 8.60
C TRP A 589 16.34 -42.43 10.05
N VAL A 590 17.03 -43.55 10.27
CA VAL A 590 17.48 -44.01 11.59
C VAL A 590 19.00 -43.92 11.66
N ASN A 591 19.53 -43.33 12.72
CA ASN A 591 20.96 -43.27 12.93
C ASN A 591 21.49 -44.67 13.33
N PRO A 592 22.46 -45.25 12.60
CA PRO A 592 22.93 -46.61 12.87
C PRO A 592 23.70 -46.74 14.19
N ALA A 593 24.25 -45.66 14.73
CA ALA A 593 24.99 -45.67 15.99
C ALA A 593 24.06 -45.62 17.20
N THR A 594 23.06 -44.73 17.18
CA THR A 594 22.16 -44.51 18.32
C THR A 594 20.85 -45.29 18.23
N LEU A 595 20.52 -45.81 17.05
CA LEU A 595 19.24 -46.44 16.72
C LEU A 595 18.02 -45.54 16.96
N LYS A 596 18.24 -44.22 17.00
CA LYS A 596 17.19 -43.22 17.10
C LYS A 596 16.75 -42.77 15.70
N PRO A 597 15.46 -42.45 15.51
CA PRO A 597 15.02 -41.70 14.36
C PRO A 597 15.71 -40.34 14.27
N ILE A 598 15.93 -39.89 13.05
CA ILE A 598 16.50 -38.60 12.76
C ILE A 598 15.44 -37.51 12.92
N ALA A 599 15.81 -36.36 13.51
CA ALA A 599 15.08 -35.11 13.42
C ALA A 599 15.83 -34.15 12.49
N ALA A 600 15.13 -33.55 11.52
CA ALA A 600 15.72 -32.72 10.49
C ALA A 600 14.98 -31.40 10.30
N TYR A 601 15.74 -30.37 9.91
CA TYR A 601 15.21 -29.13 9.36
C TYR A 601 14.76 -29.36 7.93
N ASP A 602 13.60 -28.83 7.58
CA ASP A 602 13.01 -28.97 6.25
C ASP A 602 12.61 -27.61 5.67
N ALA A 603 13.24 -27.25 4.56
CA ALA A 603 12.99 -26.03 3.82
C ALA A 603 12.02 -26.18 2.65
N CYS A 604 11.35 -27.32 2.51
CA CYS A 604 10.52 -27.60 1.35
C CYS A 604 9.38 -26.58 1.21
N ASP A 605 9.16 -26.07 0.00
CA ASP A 605 8.09 -25.09 -0.28
C ASP A 605 6.71 -25.63 0.08
N SER A 606 6.48 -26.92 -0.16
CA SER A 606 5.23 -27.61 0.16
C SER A 606 5.00 -27.73 1.67
N CYS A 607 6.07 -27.89 2.45
CA CYS A 607 6.06 -27.99 3.90
C CYS A 607 5.73 -26.62 4.48
N ARG A 608 6.42 -25.58 4.00
CA ARG A 608 6.15 -24.18 4.35
C ARG A 608 4.69 -23.81 4.12
N PHE A 609 4.09 -24.22 3.01
CA PHE A 609 2.66 -24.01 2.76
C PHE A 609 1.76 -24.62 3.81
N MET A 610 2.08 -25.85 4.24
CA MET A 610 1.31 -26.55 5.25
C MET A 610 1.41 -25.87 6.62
N VAL A 611 2.61 -25.44 7.01
CA VAL A 611 2.89 -25.04 8.40
C VAL A 611 2.91 -23.51 8.62
N GLY A 612 2.98 -22.73 7.55
CA GLY A 612 3.01 -21.26 7.62
C GLY A 612 4.32 -20.66 8.15
N VAL A 613 5.36 -21.48 8.36
CA VAL A 613 6.69 -21.04 8.81
C VAL A 613 7.78 -21.40 7.78
N PRO A 614 8.89 -20.63 7.70
CA PRO A 614 9.89 -20.81 6.65
C PRO A 614 10.60 -22.17 6.64
N ILE A 615 10.76 -22.78 7.81
CA ILE A 615 11.41 -24.08 8.03
C ILE A 615 10.54 -24.91 8.98
N MET A 616 10.33 -26.17 8.63
CA MET A 616 9.62 -27.16 9.44
C MET A 616 10.61 -28.14 10.09
N HIS A 617 10.21 -28.78 11.19
CA HIS A 617 11.01 -29.79 11.88
C HIS A 617 10.25 -31.11 11.92
N TRP A 618 10.79 -32.13 11.25
CA TRP A 618 10.20 -33.46 11.15
C TRP A 618 11.09 -34.50 11.83
N THR A 619 10.47 -35.51 12.43
CA THR A 619 11.08 -36.81 12.68
C THR A 619 10.23 -37.91 12.06
N PHE A 620 10.69 -39.16 12.12
CA PHE A 620 10.13 -40.29 11.39
C PHE A 620 9.82 -41.44 12.33
N ALA A 621 8.73 -42.16 12.09
CA ALA A 621 8.42 -43.38 12.82
C ALA A 621 7.69 -44.39 11.95
N LYS A 622 7.71 -45.65 12.38
CA LYS A 622 6.84 -46.68 11.82
C LYS A 622 5.45 -46.64 12.45
N PHE A 623 4.42 -47.00 11.70
CA PHE A 623 3.05 -47.14 12.22
C PHE A 623 2.96 -48.07 13.45
N ALA A 624 3.73 -49.15 13.47
CA ALA A 624 3.79 -50.10 14.59
C ALA A 624 4.22 -49.46 15.93
N GLN A 625 4.83 -48.27 15.91
CA GLN A 625 5.25 -47.56 17.12
C GLN A 625 4.14 -46.68 17.71
N PHE A 626 3.02 -46.50 17.02
CA PHE A 626 1.94 -45.63 17.47
C PHE A 626 0.90 -46.38 18.31
N GLY A 627 0.31 -45.64 19.24
CA GLY A 627 -0.85 -46.06 20.00
C GLY A 627 -1.71 -44.87 20.39
N PHE A 628 -2.95 -45.14 20.80
CA PHE A 628 -3.82 -44.13 21.38
C PHE A 628 -3.40 -43.80 22.82
N ALA A 629 -3.70 -42.57 23.25
CA ALA A 629 -3.37 -42.06 24.57
C ALA A 629 -4.06 -42.78 25.74
N GLU A 630 -5.28 -43.27 25.55
CA GLU A 630 -6.03 -44.01 26.57
C GLU A 630 -5.68 -45.51 26.49
N GLU A 631 -5.15 -46.07 27.58
CA GLU A 631 -4.94 -47.52 27.72
C GLU A 631 -6.29 -48.23 27.97
N SER A 632 -7.15 -48.31 26.95
CA SER A 632 -8.27 -49.25 26.98
C SER A 632 -7.76 -50.65 26.65
N ARG A 633 -8.08 -51.62 27.52
CA ARG A 633 -7.61 -53.01 27.43
C ARG A 633 -8.27 -53.84 26.31
N ASP A 634 -9.19 -53.30 25.49
CA ASP A 634 -9.90 -54.12 24.49
C ASP A 634 -10.35 -53.42 23.20
N ASP A 635 -9.92 -52.18 22.92
CA ASP A 635 -10.45 -51.42 21.78
C ASP A 635 -9.37 -51.18 20.70
N GLY A 636 -9.55 -51.81 19.52
CA GLY A 636 -8.92 -51.55 18.20
C GLY A 636 -7.47 -51.04 18.09
N ALA A 637 -6.62 -51.77 17.36
CA ALA A 637 -5.26 -51.37 17.02
C ALA A 637 -5.20 -50.01 16.29
N PHE A 638 -4.11 -49.25 16.53
CA PHE A 638 -3.79 -48.08 15.71
C PHE A 638 -3.58 -48.51 14.24
N PRO A 639 -3.89 -47.66 13.23
CA PRO A 639 -3.63 -47.97 11.83
C PRO A 639 -2.23 -48.51 11.57
N ILE A 640 -2.11 -49.50 10.69
CA ILE A 640 -0.84 -50.20 10.43
C ILE A 640 -0.08 -49.65 9.21
N ASP A 641 -0.73 -48.83 8.39
CA ASP A 641 -0.14 -48.15 7.24
C ASP A 641 -0.85 -46.82 6.91
N THR A 642 -0.35 -46.11 5.89
CA THR A 642 -0.87 -44.81 5.46
C THR A 642 -2.31 -44.88 4.95
N LEU A 643 -2.70 -45.97 4.27
CA LEU A 643 -4.03 -46.15 3.69
C LEU A 643 -5.07 -46.42 4.79
N ASP A 644 -4.71 -47.22 5.78
CA ASP A 644 -5.53 -47.50 6.95
C ASP A 644 -5.73 -46.23 7.78
N LEU A 645 -4.69 -45.40 7.96
CA LEU A 645 -4.82 -44.13 8.67
C LEU A 645 -5.76 -43.19 7.92
N LYS A 646 -5.58 -43.06 6.61
CA LYS A 646 -6.42 -42.25 5.72
C LYS A 646 -7.88 -42.69 5.81
N ALA A 647 -8.14 -43.99 5.73
CA ALA A 647 -9.48 -44.56 5.84
C ALA A 647 -10.10 -44.31 7.22
N ALA A 648 -9.34 -44.52 8.29
CA ALA A 648 -9.80 -44.35 9.67
C ALA A 648 -10.17 -42.90 9.98
N VAL A 649 -9.30 -41.94 9.61
CA VAL A 649 -9.55 -40.50 9.81
C VAL A 649 -10.68 -40.00 8.93
N LYS A 650 -10.76 -40.45 7.66
CA LYS A 650 -11.83 -40.07 6.73
C LYS A 650 -13.20 -40.59 7.18
N ALA A 651 -13.25 -41.80 7.74
CA ALA A 651 -14.49 -42.35 8.28
C ALA A 651 -15.01 -41.52 9.45
N ASN A 652 -14.11 -40.90 10.23
CA ASN A 652 -14.43 -40.06 11.39
C ASN A 652 -15.39 -40.76 12.39
N LYS A 653 -15.18 -42.06 12.60
CA LYS A 653 -16.01 -42.90 13.49
C LYS A 653 -15.36 -43.20 14.83
N ASP A 654 -14.04 -43.19 14.88
CA ASP A 654 -13.27 -43.48 16.09
C ASP A 654 -12.87 -42.18 16.79
N SER A 655 -13.51 -41.91 17.92
CA SER A 655 -13.32 -40.68 18.70
C SER A 655 -11.89 -40.53 19.25
N ARG A 656 -11.09 -41.59 19.26
CA ARG A 656 -9.70 -41.57 19.75
C ARG A 656 -8.76 -40.81 18.82
N PHE A 657 -9.13 -40.60 17.55
CA PHE A 657 -8.42 -39.66 16.66
C PHE A 657 -8.70 -38.19 17.02
N GLY A 658 -9.69 -37.93 17.87
CA GLY A 658 -10.06 -36.61 18.36
C GLY A 658 -10.43 -35.67 17.22
N THR A 659 -9.59 -34.67 16.98
CA THR A 659 -9.74 -33.62 15.97
C THR A 659 -8.74 -33.76 14.83
N LEU A 660 -8.06 -34.91 14.74
CA LEU A 660 -7.19 -35.20 13.60
C LEU A 660 -8.05 -35.23 12.33
N THR A 661 -7.63 -34.45 11.34
CA THR A 661 -8.19 -34.46 10.00
C THR A 661 -7.03 -34.36 9.00
N PHE A 662 -7.32 -34.46 7.70
CA PHE A 662 -6.30 -34.32 6.68
C PHE A 662 -6.85 -33.69 5.41
N TYR A 663 -5.92 -33.23 4.58
CA TYR A 663 -6.18 -32.98 3.17
C TYR A 663 -5.15 -33.70 2.31
N GLU A 664 -5.52 -33.97 1.07
CA GLU A 664 -4.64 -34.57 0.06
C GLU A 664 -4.00 -33.43 -0.74
N SER A 665 -2.68 -33.25 -0.63
CA SER A 665 -1.97 -32.25 -1.46
C SER A 665 -1.65 -32.76 -2.87
N SER A 666 -1.66 -34.07 -3.05
CA SER A 666 -1.63 -34.81 -4.31
C SER A 666 -2.32 -36.17 -4.08
N PRO A 667 -2.62 -36.96 -5.12
CA PRO A 667 -3.32 -38.25 -4.97
C PRO A 667 -2.70 -39.22 -3.95
N ASP A 668 -1.38 -39.14 -3.77
CA ASP A 668 -0.53 -40.02 -2.96
C ASP A 668 0.00 -39.36 -1.67
N VAL A 669 -0.26 -38.07 -1.43
CA VAL A 669 0.30 -37.32 -0.30
C VAL A 669 -0.79 -36.78 0.61
N GLN A 670 -0.74 -37.15 1.89
CA GLN A 670 -1.69 -36.69 2.90
C GLN A 670 -1.00 -35.83 3.96
N ARG A 671 -1.69 -34.75 4.33
CA ARG A 671 -1.23 -33.75 5.31
C ARG A 671 -2.22 -33.71 6.45
N TYR A 672 -1.84 -34.31 7.58
CA TYR A 672 -2.70 -34.41 8.75
C TYR A 672 -2.48 -33.23 9.69
N TYR A 673 -3.59 -32.67 10.18
CA TYR A 673 -3.60 -31.53 11.08
C TYR A 673 -4.74 -31.63 12.08
N CYS A 674 -4.62 -30.90 13.19
CA CYS A 674 -5.70 -30.74 14.16
C CYS A 674 -6.72 -29.71 13.65
N SER A 675 -7.97 -30.10 13.43
CA SER A 675 -9.03 -29.19 12.95
C SER A 675 -9.39 -28.07 13.94
N ARG A 676 -8.97 -28.20 15.21
CA ARG A 676 -9.25 -27.22 16.27
C ARG A 676 -8.20 -26.12 16.41
N CYS A 677 -6.91 -26.46 16.27
CA CYS A 677 -5.82 -25.50 16.47
C CYS A 677 -4.86 -25.40 15.28
N SER A 678 -5.15 -26.10 14.19
CA SER A 678 -4.34 -26.16 12.97
C SER A 678 -2.92 -26.67 13.17
N ALA A 679 -2.62 -27.28 14.32
CA ALA A 679 -1.34 -27.93 14.55
C ALA A 679 -1.10 -28.99 13.48
N SER A 680 0.02 -28.87 12.76
CA SER A 680 0.48 -29.88 11.82
C SER A 680 0.92 -31.11 12.60
N VAL A 681 0.40 -32.28 12.23
CA VAL A 681 0.60 -33.53 12.98
C VAL A 681 1.48 -34.48 12.19
N PHE A 682 0.99 -34.92 11.03
CA PHE A 682 1.67 -35.91 10.22
C PHE A 682 1.79 -35.50 8.75
N TYR A 683 2.85 -35.96 8.11
CA TYR A 683 2.99 -36.02 6.67
C TYR A 683 3.15 -37.49 6.26
N ALA A 684 2.37 -37.93 5.27
CA ALA A 684 2.34 -39.30 4.81
C ALA A 684 2.34 -39.34 3.28
N VAL A 685 3.04 -40.34 2.73
CA VAL A 685 3.08 -40.62 1.29
C VAL A 685 2.79 -42.10 1.10
N ASP A 686 1.86 -42.43 0.21
CA ASP A 686 1.40 -43.81 0.01
C ASP A 686 2.52 -44.76 -0.44
N GLU A 687 3.55 -44.26 -1.13
CA GLU A 687 4.74 -45.03 -1.51
C GLU A 687 5.58 -45.49 -0.30
N LEU A 688 5.52 -44.76 0.81
CA LEU A 688 6.19 -45.07 2.08
C LEU A 688 5.19 -45.59 3.11
N SER A 689 4.41 -46.60 2.71
CA SER A 689 3.25 -47.13 3.47
C SER A 689 3.51 -47.46 4.95
N ASP A 690 4.71 -47.90 5.34
CA ASP A 690 5.02 -48.28 6.73
C ASP A 690 5.65 -47.14 7.57
N GLN A 691 5.81 -45.94 6.99
CA GLN A 691 6.45 -44.78 7.61
C GLN A 691 5.52 -43.57 7.65
N ILE A 692 5.67 -42.76 8.70
CA ILE A 692 5.00 -41.47 8.81
C ILE A 692 5.93 -40.42 9.43
N ASP A 693 5.81 -39.19 8.96
CA ASP A 693 6.59 -38.06 9.46
C ASP A 693 5.81 -37.36 10.57
N ILE A 694 6.48 -37.00 11.67
CA ILE A 694 5.91 -36.42 12.88
C ILE A 694 6.47 -35.02 13.09
N SER A 695 5.58 -34.05 13.31
CA SER A 695 5.98 -32.70 13.67
C SER A 695 6.65 -32.67 15.05
N MET A 696 7.92 -32.27 15.12
CA MET A 696 8.69 -32.29 16.37
C MET A 696 8.06 -31.48 17.50
N GLY A 697 7.40 -30.36 17.17
CA GLY A 697 6.72 -29.50 18.14
C GLY A 697 5.55 -30.17 18.89
N LEU A 698 5.12 -31.35 18.47
CA LEU A 698 4.09 -32.14 19.15
C LEU A 698 4.65 -33.24 20.05
N VAL A 699 5.96 -33.47 20.07
CA VAL A 699 6.57 -34.52 20.89
C VAL A 699 6.81 -34.00 22.30
N HIS A 700 6.04 -34.49 23.26
CA HIS A 700 6.11 -34.06 24.66
C HIS A 700 7.10 -34.92 25.46
N ALA A 701 8.40 -34.80 25.15
CA ALA A 701 9.45 -35.45 25.93
C ALA A 701 9.68 -34.74 27.28
N ALA A 702 10.24 -35.47 28.26
CA ALA A 702 10.44 -34.94 29.62
C ALA A 702 11.44 -33.77 29.67
N GLU A 703 12.42 -33.80 28.77
CA GLU A 703 13.41 -32.76 28.60
C GLU A 703 12.86 -31.50 27.90
N GLY A 704 11.86 -31.64 27.05
CA GLY A 704 11.28 -30.54 26.29
C GLY A 704 11.11 -30.84 24.80
N SER A 705 10.87 -29.78 24.03
CA SER A 705 10.46 -29.86 22.62
C SER A 705 11.53 -30.34 21.63
N ARG A 706 12.82 -30.33 22.00
CA ARG A 706 13.89 -30.93 21.18
C ARG A 706 13.87 -32.45 21.25
N ALA A 707 13.34 -33.03 22.34
CA ALA A 707 13.21 -34.48 22.52
C ALA A 707 14.49 -35.30 22.21
N GLU A 708 15.66 -34.79 22.60
CA GLU A 708 16.98 -35.36 22.26
C GLU A 708 17.19 -36.79 22.83
N SER A 709 16.39 -37.23 23.82
CA SER A 709 16.40 -38.62 24.28
C SER A 709 15.65 -39.58 23.35
N TRP A 710 14.82 -39.06 22.45
CA TRP A 710 13.96 -39.79 21.51
C TRP A 710 14.48 -39.77 20.08
N VAL A 711 15.06 -38.64 19.66
CA VAL A 711 15.54 -38.42 18.30
C VAL A 711 17.03 -38.06 18.28
N GLU A 712 17.65 -38.22 17.12
CA GLU A 712 18.97 -37.68 16.83
C GLU A 712 18.82 -36.50 15.85
N TRP A 713 19.21 -35.29 16.26
CA TRP A 713 19.13 -34.12 15.39
C TRP A 713 20.28 -34.09 14.39
N GLU A 714 19.95 -33.83 13.12
CA GLU A 714 20.93 -33.56 12.06
C GLU A 714 21.38 -32.10 12.10
N TRP A 715 22.20 -31.77 13.09
CA TRP A 715 22.80 -30.45 13.23
C TRP A 715 23.64 -30.06 12.00
N GLY A 716 23.49 -28.83 11.53
CA GLY A 716 24.13 -28.34 10.29
C GLY A 716 23.45 -28.80 9.00
N GLY A 717 22.50 -29.73 9.06
CA GLY A 717 21.72 -30.20 7.92
C GLY A 717 20.52 -29.32 7.57
N LEU A 718 20.13 -29.30 6.30
CA LEU A 718 18.87 -28.68 5.84
C LEU A 718 18.29 -29.50 4.69
N GLY A 719 17.18 -30.18 4.95
CA GLY A 719 16.38 -30.88 3.95
C GLY A 719 15.78 -29.89 2.95
N HIS A 720 15.71 -30.29 1.69
CA HIS A 720 15.18 -29.46 0.60
C HIS A 720 15.81 -28.05 0.50
N LYS A 721 17.09 -27.91 0.87
CA LYS A 721 17.83 -26.64 0.82
C LYS A 721 17.77 -25.95 -0.55
N ASP A 722 17.65 -26.72 -1.63
CA ASP A 722 17.63 -26.17 -2.99
C ASP A 722 16.39 -25.29 -3.22
N ASN A 723 15.33 -25.45 -2.43
CA ASN A 723 14.17 -24.55 -2.45
C ASN A 723 14.44 -23.17 -1.82
N THR A 724 15.59 -22.97 -1.18
CA THR A 724 15.98 -21.66 -0.62
C THR A 724 16.96 -20.90 -1.52
N ILE A 725 17.74 -21.60 -2.35
CA ILE A 725 18.84 -21.04 -3.14
C ILE A 725 18.34 -20.02 -4.18
N GLY A 726 18.96 -18.85 -4.24
CA GLY A 726 18.70 -17.81 -5.23
C GLY A 726 17.51 -16.91 -4.89
N GLY A 727 17.03 -16.92 -3.65
CA GLY A 727 16.05 -15.93 -3.22
C GLY A 727 15.95 -15.76 -1.72
N TRP A 728 14.85 -15.16 -1.28
CA TRP A 728 14.77 -14.48 0.01
C TRP A 728 14.94 -15.41 1.24
N ARG A 729 14.76 -16.73 1.07
CA ARG A 729 14.98 -17.73 2.14
C ARG A 729 16.43 -18.21 2.21
N GLU A 730 17.28 -17.89 1.25
CA GLU A 730 18.65 -18.42 1.16
C GLU A 730 19.47 -18.06 2.40
N ALA A 731 19.49 -16.77 2.77
CA ALA A 731 20.22 -16.29 3.94
C ALA A 731 19.70 -16.94 5.22
N PHE A 732 18.38 -17.09 5.35
CA PHE A 732 17.74 -17.73 6.49
C PHE A 732 18.11 -19.21 6.61
N GLY A 733 18.04 -19.96 5.52
CA GLY A 733 18.45 -21.37 5.47
C GLY A 733 19.93 -21.56 5.82
N LYS A 734 20.80 -20.72 5.24
CA LYS A 734 22.24 -20.69 5.56
C LYS A 734 22.50 -20.39 7.04
N ALA A 735 21.76 -19.44 7.62
CA ALA A 735 21.90 -19.09 9.02
C ALA A 735 21.49 -20.25 9.95
N ILE A 736 20.39 -20.96 9.65
CA ILE A 736 19.98 -22.15 10.41
C ILE A 736 21.05 -23.24 10.37
N GLN A 737 21.60 -23.52 9.18
CA GLN A 737 22.69 -24.50 9.08
C GLN A 737 23.91 -24.07 9.90
N ALA A 738 24.33 -22.81 9.77
CA ALA A 738 25.49 -22.29 10.48
C ALA A 738 25.29 -22.31 12.01
N GLU A 739 24.16 -21.81 12.51
CA GLU A 739 23.92 -21.70 13.95
C GLU A 739 23.68 -23.06 14.61
N SER A 740 22.96 -23.97 13.93
CA SER A 740 22.77 -25.33 14.42
C SER A 740 24.10 -26.09 14.52
N GLU A 741 25.02 -25.86 13.58
CA GLU A 741 26.40 -26.40 13.64
C GLU A 741 27.24 -25.74 14.74
N ILE A 742 27.17 -24.41 14.90
CA ILE A 742 27.84 -23.68 15.99
C ILE A 742 27.38 -24.21 17.34
N TRP A 743 26.07 -24.39 17.51
CA TRP A 743 25.48 -24.95 18.72
C TRP A 743 26.01 -26.36 18.99
N ARG A 744 26.01 -27.23 17.97
CA ARG A 744 26.54 -28.59 18.07
C ARG A 744 28.00 -28.59 18.58
N ILE A 745 28.85 -27.78 17.96
CA ILE A 745 30.27 -27.66 18.34
C ILE A 745 30.40 -27.14 19.76
N ALA A 746 29.69 -26.07 20.10
CA ALA A 746 29.74 -25.45 21.43
C ALA A 746 29.29 -26.39 22.55
N LYS A 747 28.43 -27.37 22.23
CA LYS A 747 27.92 -28.36 23.18
C LYS A 747 28.62 -29.72 23.10
N GLY A 748 29.61 -29.89 22.20
CA GLY A 748 30.32 -31.16 22.02
C GLY A 748 29.42 -32.29 21.53
N LEU A 749 28.35 -31.98 20.80
CA LEU A 749 27.41 -32.96 20.27
C LEU A 749 27.98 -33.64 19.01
N PRO A 750 27.66 -34.93 18.77
CA PRO A 750 28.11 -35.63 17.56
C PRO A 750 27.49 -35.01 16.30
N LYS A 751 28.18 -35.14 15.17
CA LYS A 751 27.65 -34.73 13.87
C LYS A 751 26.61 -35.75 13.39
N GLY A 752 25.58 -35.27 12.71
CA GLY A 752 24.51 -36.10 12.17
C GLY A 752 25.00 -37.10 11.12
N HIS A 753 24.26 -38.18 10.93
CA HIS A 753 24.63 -39.28 10.04
C HIS A 753 24.34 -38.96 8.56
N ARG A 754 23.27 -38.21 8.29
CA ARG A 754 22.79 -37.90 6.93
C ARG A 754 23.56 -36.75 6.28
N PHE A 755 24.13 -35.85 7.07
CA PHE A 755 24.89 -34.68 6.60
C PHE A 755 26.27 -34.61 7.28
N PRO A 756 27.22 -35.50 6.90
CA PRO A 756 28.52 -35.66 7.56
C PRO A 756 29.52 -34.54 7.34
#